data_AF-A0A5S3X1Y9-F1
#
_entry.id   AF-A0A5S3X1Y9-F1
#
_cell.length_a   1.000
_cell.length_b   1.000
_cell.length_c   1.000
_cell.angle_alpha   90.00
_cell.angle_beta   90.00
_cell.angle_gamma   90.00
#
_symmetry.space_group_name_H-M   'P 1'
#
loop_
_entity.id
_entity.type
_entity.pdbx_description
1 polymer ?
#
loop_
_entity_poly.entity_id
_entity_poly.type
_entity_poly.pdbx_seq_one_letter_code
_entity_poly.pdbx_strand_id
1 'polypeptide(L)'
;MKLNGPSHSELNDTLDEFDKAEFWLNETRVLPYTGELVRGQLVSRLEPKVMDVLVMLANNANSVLSPQTIFSHVWPRSIYSPVSIRRAISQIRIALNDHDKTVLKTHPKRGYALYADVRRVAERDSLSSEQQTLSSTLQQSRRGKGHLKTMALTVSPVALICIWLFSVMLQSTASNSPEVENIQPLTASPQNEYYSRFTPDSKAIAYLKTKTDDRNATEIWLTAADRSFTQKIWEHNAEIRYFSWDETVPASDGYRLVYAVQQPDHLQFESVLFDSHFQVESRQVHFDLAGKIGISTFVTLDQNVYFLAKHEAVNRIYRGDLSTGKTEVLLSPTEQFNPYRIALSADKHSLTVLGFDRQRHSIIKRFSLKDGKSEVIADLGPNWYFINYVDALNGYLLSDGKHLQFLDESNQLKDIAFENYDFLHFPSVSPSGKLLTFTQTKLQGNAYIQWYEQDEAQRLSNSNRHTWLVSLSPSGKYVAFVSNRNGYAQIFVKALTDGREWLVYANQQQHLALSQPVWNENETKLAFARNGLLTTVEWQQNSHQAVNESQLVGTPTQWLDKGARILFERKSADETLWFEYAEGHDPIHKRTLKQGRLVVTSAGHFVVTKREVQKGNGQAIFSAPEHQQILAHKWHQNALWLLIEQGESVYHLRQISAEGKTSHLIRTLPAPDGTVSDFDEAGVVYSDFEADKDIVTLELR
;
A
#
# COMPACT_ATOMS: atom_id res chain seq x y z
N MET A 1 1.62 -15.04 -33.36
CA MET A 1 2.56 -14.01 -33.85
C MET A 1 3.01 -13.23 -32.62
N LYS A 2 4.31 -13.33 -32.26
CA LYS A 2 4.88 -12.71 -31.05
C LYS A 2 4.83 -11.19 -31.18
N LEU A 3 4.21 -10.50 -30.21
CA LEU A 3 4.27 -9.05 -30.07
C LEU A 3 5.35 -8.73 -29.02
N ASN A 4 6.59 -8.58 -29.48
CA ASN A 4 7.66 -7.96 -28.69
C ASN A 4 7.58 -6.45 -28.94
N GLY A 5 7.28 -5.66 -27.90
CA GLY A 5 7.51 -4.21 -27.93
C GLY A 5 9.02 -3.91 -27.86
N PRO A 6 9.45 -2.69 -28.26
CA PRO A 6 10.87 -2.33 -28.26
C PRO A 6 11.41 -2.22 -26.83
N SER A 7 12.71 -2.52 -26.66
CA SER A 7 13.39 -2.43 -25.36
C SER A 7 13.72 -1.00 -24.96
N HIS A 8 13.67 -0.72 -23.65
CA HIS A 8 13.86 0.59 -23.02
C HIS A 8 15.13 1.38 -23.41
N SER A 9 16.19 0.77 -23.94
CA SER A 9 17.41 1.48 -24.31
C SER A 9 17.33 2.20 -25.66
N GLU A 10 16.45 1.78 -26.57
CA GLU A 10 16.31 2.43 -27.90
C GLU A 10 15.47 3.71 -27.84
N LEU A 11 14.76 3.96 -26.74
CA LEU A 11 13.90 5.13 -26.58
C LEU A 11 14.68 6.40 -26.14
N ASN A 12 15.80 6.27 -25.41
CA ASN A 12 16.42 7.45 -24.78
C ASN A 12 17.42 8.21 -25.68
N ASP A 13 18.14 7.55 -26.60
CA ASP A 13 19.17 8.23 -27.40
C ASP A 13 18.61 9.04 -28.60
N THR A 14 17.35 8.80 -29.01
CA THR A 14 16.73 9.49 -30.15
C THR A 14 15.84 10.70 -29.77
N LEU A 15 15.63 10.98 -28.48
CA LEU A 15 14.62 11.94 -28.01
C LEU A 15 15.16 13.37 -27.81
N ASP A 16 16.45 13.57 -27.56
CA ASP A 16 17.02 14.92 -27.28
C ASP A 16 17.06 15.85 -28.51
N GLU A 17 17.15 15.30 -29.73
CA GLU A 17 16.97 16.05 -30.98
C GLU A 17 15.48 16.30 -31.30
N PHE A 18 14.59 15.46 -30.78
CA PHE A 18 13.18 15.43 -31.15
C PHE A 18 12.33 16.48 -30.43
N ASP A 19 12.70 16.84 -29.20
CA ASP A 19 12.03 17.88 -28.42
C ASP A 19 12.15 19.30 -29.01
N LYS A 20 13.01 19.49 -30.02
CA LYS A 20 13.22 20.78 -30.70
C LYS A 20 12.90 20.76 -32.19
N ALA A 21 12.74 19.58 -32.78
CA ALA A 21 12.52 19.43 -34.21
C ALA A 21 11.04 19.70 -34.57
N GLU A 22 10.84 20.52 -35.60
CA GLU A 22 9.51 20.75 -36.16
C GLU A 22 8.95 19.48 -36.83
N PHE A 23 7.66 19.22 -36.65
CA PHE A 23 6.96 18.10 -37.29
C PHE A 23 5.54 18.47 -37.71
N TRP A 24 4.97 17.66 -38.59
CA TRP A 24 3.59 17.75 -39.04
C TRP A 24 2.74 16.70 -38.35
N LEU A 25 1.58 17.11 -37.85
CA LEU A 25 0.52 16.25 -37.33
C LEU A 25 -0.69 16.43 -38.24
N ASN A 26 -0.93 15.46 -39.12
CA ASN A 26 -1.87 15.58 -40.24
C ASN A 26 -1.57 16.86 -41.08
N GLU A 27 -2.46 17.85 -41.06
CA GLU A 27 -2.29 19.14 -41.76
C GLU A 27 -1.75 20.26 -40.86
N THR A 28 -1.48 19.97 -39.59
CA THR A 28 -1.04 20.96 -38.59
C THR A 28 0.47 20.88 -38.44
N ARG A 29 1.17 21.99 -38.68
CA ARG A 29 2.61 22.14 -38.46
C ARG A 29 2.84 22.51 -36.99
N VAL A 30 3.60 21.70 -36.26
CA VAL A 30 3.90 21.88 -34.84
C VAL A 30 5.35 22.36 -34.68
N LEU A 31 5.53 23.46 -33.94
CA LEU A 31 6.81 24.08 -33.64
C LEU A 31 7.09 23.97 -32.13
N PRO A 32 7.71 22.86 -31.65
CA PRO A 32 7.88 22.61 -30.22
C PRO A 32 8.61 23.73 -29.46
N TYR A 33 9.65 24.32 -30.07
CA TYR A 33 10.45 25.37 -29.45
C TYR A 33 9.67 26.68 -29.20
N THR A 34 8.76 27.07 -30.10
CA THR A 34 7.96 28.29 -29.95
C THR A 34 6.62 28.04 -29.23
N GLY A 35 6.20 26.78 -29.17
CA GLY A 35 4.91 26.36 -28.64
C GLY A 35 3.75 26.54 -29.63
N GLU A 36 4.03 26.75 -30.93
CA GLU A 36 3.04 27.13 -31.94
C GLU A 36 2.54 25.93 -32.78
N LEU A 37 1.26 25.96 -33.11
CA LEU A 37 0.60 25.03 -34.02
C LEU A 37 0.00 25.85 -35.17
N VAL A 38 0.45 25.59 -36.39
CA VAL A 38 0.05 26.33 -37.60
C VAL A 38 -0.78 25.42 -38.50
N ARG A 39 -2.04 25.79 -38.73
CA ARG A 39 -2.95 25.09 -39.65
C ARG A 39 -3.52 26.09 -40.65
N GLY A 40 -3.01 26.06 -41.88
CA GLY A 40 -3.33 27.07 -42.88
C GLY A 40 -2.86 28.47 -42.45
N GLN A 41 -3.79 29.42 -42.26
CA GLN A 41 -3.50 30.76 -41.75
C GLN A 41 -3.73 30.91 -40.23
N LEU A 42 -4.23 29.87 -39.56
CA LEU A 42 -4.52 29.89 -38.12
C LEU A 42 -3.27 29.45 -37.35
N VAL A 43 -2.89 30.25 -36.35
CA VAL A 43 -1.81 29.95 -35.40
C VAL A 43 -2.39 29.85 -34.00
N SER A 44 -2.24 28.71 -33.34
CA SER A 44 -2.58 28.51 -31.93
C SER A 44 -1.31 28.25 -31.11
N ARG A 45 -1.32 28.61 -29.82
CA ARG A 45 -0.15 28.49 -28.94
C ARG A 45 -0.46 27.66 -27.71
N LEU A 46 0.40 26.70 -27.39
CA LEU A 46 0.33 25.88 -26.19
C LEU A 46 1.28 26.38 -25.10
N GLU A 47 0.89 26.21 -23.84
CA GLU A 47 1.80 26.36 -22.69
C GLU A 47 2.95 25.33 -22.80
N PRO A 48 4.17 25.62 -22.30
CA PRO A 48 5.33 24.75 -22.49
C PRO A 48 5.09 23.29 -22.08
N LYS A 49 4.51 23.06 -20.89
CA LYS A 49 4.22 21.72 -20.40
C LYS A 49 3.12 21.00 -21.18
N VAL A 50 2.25 21.74 -21.85
CA VAL A 50 1.21 21.16 -22.71
C VAL A 50 1.79 20.80 -24.07
N MET A 51 2.77 21.57 -24.55
CA MET A 51 3.57 21.21 -25.72
C MET A 51 4.39 19.95 -25.45
N ASP A 52 5.06 19.84 -24.29
CA ASP A 52 5.81 18.62 -23.89
C ASP A 52 4.92 17.37 -23.94
N VAL A 53 3.67 17.46 -23.45
CA VAL A 53 2.69 16.35 -23.55
C VAL A 53 2.36 16.00 -25.00
N LEU A 54 2.17 17.00 -25.87
CA LEU A 54 1.87 16.78 -27.29
C LEU A 54 3.05 16.12 -28.01
N VAL A 55 4.27 16.57 -27.76
CA VAL A 55 5.49 15.97 -28.32
C VAL A 55 5.62 14.51 -27.87
N MET A 56 5.45 14.24 -26.58
CA MET A 56 5.51 12.88 -26.05
C MET A 56 4.47 11.95 -26.69
N LEU A 57 3.24 12.43 -26.89
CA LEU A 57 2.18 11.67 -27.56
C LEU A 57 2.46 11.48 -29.05
N ALA A 58 3.05 12.46 -29.73
CA ALA A 58 3.45 12.36 -31.13
C ALA A 58 4.58 11.34 -31.33
N ASN A 59 5.53 11.27 -30.39
CA ASN A 59 6.63 10.29 -30.40
C ASN A 59 6.14 8.87 -30.22
N ASN A 60 4.97 8.71 -29.61
CA ASN A 60 4.30 7.42 -29.37
C ASN A 60 2.97 7.35 -30.14
N ALA A 61 2.92 7.96 -31.33
CA ALA A 61 1.71 7.97 -32.16
C ALA A 61 1.17 6.55 -32.35
N ASN A 62 -0.15 6.43 -32.31
CA ASN A 62 -0.91 5.17 -32.38
C ASN A 62 -0.70 4.18 -31.22
N SER A 63 0.02 4.58 -30.15
CA SER A 63 0.18 3.80 -28.91
C SER A 63 -0.56 4.45 -27.74
N VAL A 64 -1.02 3.64 -26.78
CA VAL A 64 -1.69 4.13 -25.57
C VAL A 64 -0.66 4.37 -24.48
N LEU A 65 -0.52 5.62 -24.04
CA LEU A 65 0.34 6.00 -22.92
C LEU A 65 -0.47 6.19 -21.64
N SER A 66 -0.02 5.58 -20.55
CA SER A 66 -0.66 5.76 -19.25
C SER A 66 -0.52 7.20 -18.75
N PRO A 67 -1.49 7.73 -17.99
CA PRO A 67 -1.37 9.04 -17.38
C PRO A 67 -0.10 9.17 -16.52
N GLN A 68 0.30 8.12 -15.82
CA GLN A 68 1.51 8.07 -15.00
C GLN A 68 2.77 8.19 -15.85
N THR A 69 2.84 7.50 -17.00
CA THR A 69 3.96 7.60 -17.94
C THR A 69 4.08 9.02 -18.49
N ILE A 70 2.96 9.63 -18.90
CA ILE A 70 2.94 11.02 -19.39
C ILE A 70 3.41 11.97 -18.28
N PHE A 71 2.90 11.78 -17.06
CA PHE A 71 3.21 12.68 -15.96
C PHE A 71 4.65 12.59 -15.49
N SER A 72 5.19 11.38 -15.31
CA SER A 72 6.55 11.17 -14.83
C SER A 72 7.59 11.72 -15.80
N HIS A 73 7.28 11.73 -17.09
CA HIS A 73 8.15 12.29 -18.12
C HIS A 73 8.07 13.81 -18.22
N VAL A 74 6.85 14.38 -18.23
CA VAL A 74 6.66 15.82 -18.42
C VAL A 74 6.86 16.62 -17.12
N TRP A 75 6.57 16.04 -15.95
CA TRP A 75 6.72 16.66 -14.63
C TRP A 75 7.52 15.76 -13.67
N PRO A 76 8.80 15.47 -13.93
CA PRO A 76 9.61 14.50 -13.18
C PRO A 76 9.88 14.89 -11.71
N ARG A 77 9.61 16.15 -11.34
CA ARG A 77 9.85 16.70 -9.99
C ARG A 77 8.58 17.25 -9.34
N SER A 78 7.41 16.87 -9.84
CA SER A 78 6.12 17.34 -9.30
C SER A 78 5.28 16.18 -8.78
N ILE A 79 4.36 16.47 -7.87
CA ILE A 79 3.42 15.48 -7.32
C ILE A 79 2.45 15.06 -8.41
N TYR A 80 2.28 13.75 -8.61
CA TYR A 80 1.36 13.20 -9.61
C TYR A 80 -0.04 13.79 -9.47
N SER A 81 -0.51 14.42 -10.55
CA SER A 81 -1.79 15.12 -10.60
C SER A 81 -2.56 14.72 -11.87
N PRO A 82 -3.56 13.82 -11.76
CA PRO A 82 -4.43 13.46 -12.89
C PRO A 82 -5.15 14.66 -13.51
N VAL A 83 -5.37 15.73 -12.72
CA VAL A 83 -5.99 16.98 -13.19
C VAL A 83 -5.08 17.71 -14.16
N SER A 84 -3.77 17.73 -13.93
CA SER A 84 -2.79 18.41 -14.80
C SER A 84 -2.74 17.80 -16.19
N ILE A 85 -2.77 16.46 -16.27
CA ILE A 85 -2.83 15.73 -17.54
C ILE A 85 -4.17 16.00 -18.23
N ARG A 86 -5.29 15.91 -17.51
CA ARG A 86 -6.62 16.18 -18.09
C ARG A 86 -6.71 17.60 -18.66
N ARG A 87 -6.14 18.60 -17.97
CA ARG A 87 -6.06 19.98 -18.46
C ARG A 87 -5.20 20.07 -19.73
N ALA A 88 -4.01 19.46 -19.72
CA ALA A 88 -3.12 19.46 -20.88
C ALA A 88 -3.80 18.82 -22.11
N ILE A 89 -4.41 17.64 -21.94
CA ILE A 89 -5.17 16.95 -22.99
C ILE A 89 -6.34 17.81 -23.51
N SER A 90 -7.03 18.53 -22.63
CA SER A 90 -8.10 19.45 -23.03
C SER A 90 -7.57 20.61 -23.88
N GLN A 91 -6.47 21.25 -23.47
CA GLN A 91 -5.86 22.34 -24.22
C GLN A 91 -5.32 21.87 -25.58
N ILE A 92 -4.74 20.66 -25.66
CA ILE A 92 -4.30 20.07 -26.93
C ILE A 92 -5.48 19.86 -27.88
N ARG A 93 -6.61 19.32 -27.40
CA ARG A 93 -7.82 19.13 -28.24
C ARG A 93 -8.34 20.44 -28.81
N ILE A 94 -8.35 21.49 -28.00
CA ILE A 94 -8.76 22.83 -28.45
C ILE A 94 -7.77 23.34 -29.50
N ALA A 95 -6.47 23.25 -29.25
CA ALA A 95 -5.43 23.75 -30.17
C ALA A 95 -5.41 23.00 -31.51
N LEU A 96 -5.75 21.71 -31.53
CA LEU A 96 -5.86 20.88 -32.74
C LEU A 96 -7.23 20.96 -33.43
N ASN A 97 -8.21 21.65 -32.82
CA ASN A 97 -9.61 21.65 -33.25
C ASN A 97 -10.22 20.23 -33.31
N ASP A 98 -9.84 19.35 -32.36
CA ASP A 98 -10.29 17.95 -32.26
C ASP A 98 -11.49 17.82 -31.28
N HIS A 99 -12.59 18.46 -31.62
CA HIS A 99 -13.81 18.44 -30.78
C HIS A 99 -14.47 17.06 -30.73
N ASP A 100 -14.40 16.31 -31.83
CA ASP A 100 -14.98 14.96 -31.96
C ASP A 100 -14.08 13.85 -31.36
N LYS A 101 -12.94 14.21 -30.76
CA LYS A 101 -11.98 13.30 -30.11
C LYS A 101 -11.51 12.18 -31.05
N THR A 102 -11.29 12.52 -32.31
CA THR A 102 -10.88 11.59 -33.36
C THR A 102 -9.36 11.42 -33.40
N VAL A 103 -8.63 12.50 -33.13
CA VAL A 103 -7.17 12.56 -33.17
C VAL A 103 -6.58 12.20 -31.81
N LEU A 104 -7.06 12.79 -30.71
CA LEU A 104 -6.58 12.51 -29.36
C LEU A 104 -7.64 11.73 -28.56
N LYS A 105 -7.49 10.40 -28.54
CA LYS A 105 -8.45 9.49 -27.88
C LYS A 105 -8.09 9.26 -26.42
N THR A 106 -9.12 9.27 -25.58
CA THR A 106 -9.03 8.81 -24.19
C THR A 106 -9.46 7.35 -24.15
N HIS A 107 -8.58 6.49 -23.63
CA HIS A 107 -8.87 5.11 -23.31
C HIS A 107 -9.13 5.02 -21.81
N PRO A 108 -10.41 4.89 -21.38
CA PRO A 108 -10.75 4.88 -19.95
C PRO A 108 -9.90 3.87 -19.18
N LYS A 109 -9.41 4.27 -18.00
CA LYS A 109 -8.56 3.46 -17.10
C LYS A 109 -7.19 3.03 -17.68
N ARG A 110 -6.86 3.38 -18.94
CA ARG A 110 -5.62 2.97 -19.64
C ARG A 110 -4.74 4.14 -20.05
N GLY A 111 -5.32 5.27 -20.45
CA GLY A 111 -4.58 6.50 -20.75
C GLY A 111 -5.00 7.20 -22.03
N TYR A 112 -4.04 7.79 -22.73
CA TYR A 112 -4.28 8.64 -23.90
C TYR A 112 -3.46 8.16 -25.09
N ALA A 113 -4.03 8.26 -26.29
CA ALA A 113 -3.37 7.89 -27.53
C ALA A 113 -3.63 8.95 -28.60
N LEU A 114 -2.57 9.33 -29.32
CA LEU A 114 -2.66 10.20 -30.48
C LEU A 114 -2.74 9.36 -31.76
N TYR A 115 -3.89 9.39 -32.42
CA TYR A 115 -4.12 8.78 -33.73
C TYR A 115 -3.99 9.85 -34.81
N ALA A 116 -2.75 10.11 -35.23
CA ALA A 116 -2.42 11.07 -36.27
C ALA A 116 -1.25 10.57 -37.12
N ASP A 117 -1.16 11.05 -38.35
CA ASP A 117 0.01 10.88 -39.19
C ASP A 117 1.05 11.95 -38.80
N VAL A 118 2.19 11.49 -38.26
CA VAL A 118 3.26 12.34 -37.74
C VAL A 118 4.45 12.28 -38.70
N ARG A 119 4.74 13.39 -39.40
CA ARG A 119 5.80 13.47 -40.44
C ARG A 119 6.85 14.53 -40.12
N ARG A 120 8.13 14.22 -40.35
CA ARG A 120 9.24 15.16 -40.12
C ARG A 120 9.46 16.09 -41.32
N VAL A 121 9.91 17.32 -41.08
CA VAL A 121 10.17 18.30 -42.15
C VAL A 121 11.33 17.88 -43.06
N ALA A 122 12.25 17.05 -42.58
CA ALA A 122 13.40 16.56 -43.35
C ALA A 122 13.04 15.66 -44.55
N GLU A 123 11.77 15.22 -44.69
CA GLU A 123 11.32 14.35 -45.80
C GLU A 123 10.63 15.09 -46.97
N ARG A 124 10.49 16.43 -46.92
CA ARG A 124 9.90 17.18 -48.05
C ARG A 124 10.89 17.51 -49.17
N ASP A 125 12.19 17.51 -48.90
CA ASP A 125 13.22 17.76 -49.92
C ASP A 125 13.57 16.50 -50.73
N SER A 126 13.17 15.31 -50.28
CA SER A 126 13.39 14.02 -50.98
C SER A 126 12.21 13.59 -51.87
N LEU A 127 10.98 14.07 -51.60
CA LEU A 127 9.76 13.66 -52.33
C LEU A 127 9.49 14.44 -53.64
N SER A 128 10.28 15.49 -53.93
CA SER A 128 10.21 16.22 -55.20
C SER A 128 11.05 15.58 -56.32
N SER A 129 11.82 14.52 -56.02
CA SER A 129 12.65 13.80 -57.00
C SER A 129 12.09 12.45 -57.46
N GLU A 130 11.04 11.92 -56.82
CA GLU A 130 10.45 10.60 -57.15
C GLU A 130 9.24 10.65 -58.10
N GLN A 131 8.67 11.84 -58.34
CA GLN A 131 7.59 12.02 -59.31
C GLN A 131 8.05 12.10 -60.78
N GLN A 132 9.36 12.09 -61.04
CA GLN A 132 9.92 12.02 -62.41
C GLN A 132 10.30 10.58 -62.85
N THR A 133 10.30 9.60 -61.95
CA THR A 133 10.75 8.21 -62.25
C THR A 133 9.62 7.19 -62.39
N LEU A 134 8.39 7.47 -61.94
CA LEU A 134 7.26 6.52 -62.09
C LEU A 134 6.54 6.59 -63.45
N SER A 135 6.80 7.62 -64.28
CA SER A 135 6.21 7.73 -65.62
C SER A 135 6.86 6.82 -66.67
N SER A 136 7.97 6.16 -66.36
CA SER A 136 8.68 5.26 -67.31
C SER A 136 8.37 3.77 -67.15
N THR A 137 7.53 3.36 -66.20
CA THR A 137 7.27 1.92 -65.95
C THR A 137 5.86 1.46 -66.37
N LEU A 138 5.00 2.36 -66.88
CA LEU A 138 3.65 2.03 -67.35
C LEU A 138 3.56 1.62 -68.83
N GLN A 139 4.66 1.16 -69.42
CA GLN A 139 4.67 0.55 -70.76
C GLN A 139 5.33 -0.83 -70.75
N GLN A 140 4.68 -1.82 -70.13
CA GLN A 140 4.64 -3.18 -70.68
C GLN A 140 3.61 -4.07 -69.98
N SER A 141 3.01 -4.95 -70.77
CA SER A 141 2.13 -6.07 -70.37
C SER A 141 0.64 -5.78 -70.16
N ARG A 142 -0.04 -5.55 -71.29
CA ARG A 142 -1.38 -6.10 -71.57
C ARG A 142 -1.26 -7.61 -71.86
N ARG A 143 -2.01 -8.47 -71.13
CA ARG A 143 -2.92 -9.52 -71.67
C ARG A 143 -3.29 -10.57 -70.62
N GLY A 144 -4.59 -10.88 -70.52
CA GLY A 144 -5.11 -12.12 -69.95
C GLY A 144 -6.52 -11.98 -69.36
N LYS A 145 -7.56 -12.12 -70.20
CA LYS A 145 -8.97 -12.28 -69.78
C LYS A 145 -9.29 -13.76 -69.54
N GLY A 146 -10.16 -14.08 -68.58
CA GLY A 146 -10.80 -15.40 -68.42
C GLY A 146 -11.94 -15.39 -67.39
N HIS A 147 -13.07 -16.02 -67.70
CA HIS A 147 -14.42 -15.87 -67.12
C HIS A 147 -14.81 -16.86 -65.98
N LEU A 148 -15.82 -16.46 -65.18
CA LEU A 148 -16.92 -17.26 -64.54
C LEU A 148 -16.55 -18.24 -63.38
N LYS A 149 -17.35 -18.56 -62.33
CA LYS A 149 -18.80 -18.47 -62.06
C LYS A 149 -19.11 -18.70 -60.55
N THR A 150 -20.32 -18.32 -60.15
CA THR A 150 -21.10 -18.51 -58.90
C THR A 150 -21.05 -19.88 -58.19
N MET A 151 -21.03 -19.90 -56.85
CA MET A 151 -21.58 -20.97 -56.00
C MET A 151 -22.31 -20.40 -54.77
N ALA A 152 -23.53 -20.90 -54.56
CA ALA A 152 -24.43 -20.57 -53.46
C ALA A 152 -23.98 -21.22 -52.13
N LEU A 153 -24.04 -20.47 -51.03
CA LEU A 153 -23.82 -21.00 -49.67
C LEU A 153 -25.05 -21.76 -49.19
N THR A 154 -24.93 -23.09 -49.11
CA THR A 154 -25.77 -23.91 -48.22
C THR A 154 -25.10 -23.95 -46.85
N VAL A 155 -25.65 -23.26 -45.85
CA VAL A 155 -25.18 -23.35 -44.46
C VAL A 155 -25.53 -24.74 -43.94
N SER A 156 -24.52 -25.56 -43.67
CA SER A 156 -24.67 -26.92 -43.15
C SER A 156 -25.39 -26.90 -41.78
N PRO A 157 -26.30 -27.84 -41.49
CA PRO A 157 -26.94 -27.99 -40.17
C PRO A 157 -25.92 -28.06 -39.02
N VAL A 158 -24.72 -28.57 -39.31
CA VAL A 158 -23.61 -28.64 -38.35
C VAL A 158 -23.13 -27.25 -37.94
N ALA A 159 -23.09 -26.28 -38.87
CA ALA A 159 -22.68 -24.91 -38.55
C ALA A 159 -23.72 -24.21 -37.67
N LEU A 160 -25.01 -24.47 -37.88
CA LEU A 160 -26.08 -23.95 -37.03
C LEU A 160 -26.06 -24.59 -35.64
N ILE A 161 -25.76 -25.89 -35.54
CA ILE A 161 -25.59 -26.58 -34.26
C ILE A 161 -24.33 -26.09 -33.53
N CYS A 162 -23.23 -25.82 -34.24
CA CYS A 162 -22.03 -25.22 -33.66
C CYS A 162 -22.27 -23.79 -33.20
N ILE A 163 -23.02 -22.98 -33.95
CA ILE A 163 -23.39 -21.62 -33.54
C ILE A 163 -24.34 -21.66 -32.33
N TRP A 164 -25.28 -22.61 -32.29
CA TRP A 164 -26.18 -22.80 -31.16
C TRP A 164 -25.44 -23.29 -29.91
N LEU A 165 -24.58 -24.31 -30.04
CA LEU A 165 -23.72 -24.79 -28.94
C LEU A 165 -22.73 -23.72 -28.47
N PHE A 166 -22.20 -22.90 -29.39
CA PHE A 166 -21.37 -21.74 -29.05
C PHE A 166 -22.18 -20.68 -28.31
N SER A 167 -23.44 -20.43 -28.70
CA SER A 167 -24.32 -19.49 -28.00
C SER A 167 -24.73 -19.98 -26.61
N VAL A 168 -24.89 -21.29 -26.42
CA VAL A 168 -25.18 -21.91 -25.12
C VAL A 168 -23.93 -21.94 -24.23
N MET A 169 -22.74 -22.13 -24.80
CA MET A 169 -21.45 -22.00 -24.09
C MET A 169 -21.09 -20.54 -23.75
N LEU A 170 -21.55 -19.55 -24.52
CA LEU A 170 -21.44 -18.14 -24.17
C LEU A 170 -22.49 -17.67 -23.15
N GLN A 171 -23.53 -18.47 -22.89
CA GLN A 171 -24.53 -18.19 -21.86
C GLN A 171 -24.15 -18.75 -20.47
N SER A 172 -23.12 -19.59 -20.36
CA SER A 172 -22.56 -19.97 -19.06
C SER A 172 -21.61 -18.89 -18.53
N THR A 173 -22.11 -18.18 -17.52
CA THR A 173 -21.41 -17.36 -16.51
C THR A 173 -20.69 -16.08 -16.97
N ALA A 174 -21.40 -15.17 -17.63
CA ALA A 174 -21.14 -13.74 -17.41
C ALA A 174 -21.65 -13.34 -16.01
N SER A 175 -20.94 -13.73 -14.95
CA SER A 175 -21.09 -13.08 -13.64
C SER A 175 -20.34 -11.76 -13.74
N ASN A 176 -21.09 -10.68 -13.97
CA ASN A 176 -20.57 -9.31 -13.98
C ASN A 176 -19.90 -9.05 -12.63
N SER A 177 -18.60 -8.71 -12.64
CA SER A 177 -17.93 -8.21 -11.45
C SER A 177 -18.56 -6.88 -11.03
N PRO A 178 -18.72 -6.60 -9.73
CA PRO A 178 -19.17 -5.29 -9.27
C PRO A 178 -18.18 -4.21 -9.73
N GLU A 179 -18.69 -3.13 -10.35
CA GLU A 179 -17.88 -1.98 -10.76
C GLU A 179 -18.11 -0.77 -9.85
N VAL A 180 -17.05 0.01 -9.57
CA VAL A 180 -17.14 1.26 -8.79
C VAL A 180 -17.40 2.45 -9.72
N GLU A 181 -18.46 3.22 -9.45
CA GLU A 181 -18.80 4.40 -10.26
C GLU A 181 -18.42 5.74 -9.59
N ASN A 182 -18.58 5.87 -8.27
CA ASN A 182 -18.46 7.17 -7.58
C ASN A 182 -17.84 7.02 -6.18
N ILE A 183 -16.78 7.77 -5.90
CA ILE A 183 -16.10 7.82 -4.59
C ILE A 183 -16.51 9.10 -3.88
N GLN A 184 -17.07 9.00 -2.67
CA GLN A 184 -17.45 10.18 -1.91
C GLN A 184 -17.08 10.04 -0.43
N PRO A 185 -16.37 11.01 0.17
CA PRO A 185 -16.16 11.01 1.62
C PRO A 185 -17.53 11.07 2.30
N LEU A 186 -17.80 10.16 3.23
CA LEU A 186 -18.99 10.20 4.09
C LEU A 186 -18.78 11.22 5.20
N THR A 187 -17.58 11.21 5.77
CA THR A 187 -17.18 12.08 6.87
C THR A 187 -15.91 12.86 6.53
N ALA A 188 -15.68 13.94 7.26
CA ALA A 188 -14.50 14.80 7.15
C ALA A 188 -14.40 15.61 8.44
N SER A 189 -13.99 14.98 9.54
CA SER A 189 -13.85 15.64 10.84
C SER A 189 -12.41 15.55 11.36
N PRO A 190 -11.97 16.45 12.26
CA PRO A 190 -10.63 16.37 12.85
C PRO A 190 -10.40 15.13 13.74
N GLN A 191 -11.47 14.49 14.21
CA GLN A 191 -11.37 13.28 15.02
C GLN A 191 -11.26 12.05 14.12
N ASN A 192 -10.59 11.02 14.62
CA ASN A 192 -10.51 9.74 13.94
C ASN A 192 -11.87 9.05 13.88
N GLU A 193 -12.36 8.83 12.66
CA GLU A 193 -13.59 8.10 12.36
C GLU A 193 -13.23 6.80 11.63
N TYR A 194 -13.62 5.66 12.19
CA TYR A 194 -13.13 4.37 11.73
C TYR A 194 -14.15 3.26 11.93
N TYR A 195 -13.91 2.14 11.24
CA TYR A 195 -14.70 0.91 11.32
C TYR A 195 -16.21 1.16 11.15
N SER A 196 -16.65 1.25 9.89
CA SER A 196 -18.05 1.47 9.53
C SER A 196 -18.77 0.17 9.16
N ARG A 197 -20.06 0.07 9.50
CA ARG A 197 -20.97 -1.00 9.07
C ARG A 197 -22.31 -0.40 8.65
N PHE A 198 -22.89 -0.92 7.57
CA PHE A 198 -24.27 -0.59 7.21
C PHE A 198 -25.24 -1.17 8.23
N THR A 199 -26.37 -0.49 8.45
CA THR A 199 -27.51 -1.07 9.15
C THR A 199 -28.06 -2.27 8.38
N PRO A 200 -28.70 -3.25 9.05
CA PRO A 200 -29.29 -4.42 8.37
C PRO A 200 -30.26 -4.07 7.23
N ASP A 201 -30.94 -2.93 7.31
CA ASP A 201 -31.87 -2.44 6.27
C ASP A 201 -31.20 -1.60 5.16
N SER A 202 -29.87 -1.47 5.17
CA SER A 202 -29.05 -0.68 4.24
C SER A 202 -29.33 0.84 4.22
N LYS A 203 -30.13 1.39 5.14
CA LYS A 203 -30.52 2.81 5.10
C LYS A 203 -29.50 3.75 5.75
N ALA A 204 -28.65 3.25 6.62
CA ALA A 204 -27.66 4.07 7.32
C ALA A 204 -26.34 3.32 7.52
N ILE A 205 -25.32 4.09 7.91
CA ILE A 205 -23.96 3.63 8.16
C ILE A 205 -23.61 4.03 9.59
N ALA A 206 -23.37 3.03 10.45
CA ALA A 206 -22.81 3.23 11.77
C ALA A 206 -21.28 3.20 11.70
N TYR A 207 -20.60 4.01 12.50
CA TYR A 207 -19.13 4.03 12.57
C TYR A 207 -18.65 4.49 13.95
N LEU A 208 -17.40 4.14 14.29
CA LEU A 208 -16.75 4.55 15.51
C LEU A 208 -16.09 5.92 15.33
N LYS A 209 -16.14 6.74 16.38
CA LYS A 209 -15.48 8.03 16.46
C LYS A 209 -14.78 8.21 17.80
N THR A 210 -13.51 8.61 17.77
CA THR A 210 -12.78 8.94 19.00
C THR A 210 -13.32 10.25 19.60
N LYS A 211 -13.52 10.30 20.92
CA LYS A 211 -13.95 11.54 21.59
C LYS A 211 -12.86 12.61 21.53
N THR A 212 -13.28 13.87 21.41
CA THR A 212 -12.37 15.02 21.37
C THR A 212 -11.54 15.16 22.64
N ASP A 213 -12.18 14.97 23.80
CA ASP A 213 -11.57 15.26 25.11
C ASP A 213 -10.90 14.03 25.76
N ASP A 214 -11.16 12.84 25.22
CA ASP A 214 -10.59 11.58 25.72
C ASP A 214 -10.34 10.60 24.58
N ARG A 215 -9.06 10.40 24.24
CA ARG A 215 -8.64 9.50 23.17
C ARG A 215 -8.95 8.03 23.45
N ASN A 216 -9.21 7.66 24.70
CA ASN A 216 -9.57 6.31 25.10
C ASN A 216 -11.08 6.09 25.12
N ALA A 217 -11.91 7.13 24.98
CA ALA A 217 -13.35 7.00 24.91
C ALA A 217 -13.84 7.01 23.45
N THR A 218 -14.91 6.27 23.19
CA THR A 218 -15.42 6.08 21.82
C THR A 218 -16.91 6.36 21.75
N GLU A 219 -17.33 6.98 20.66
CA GLU A 219 -18.73 7.20 20.29
C GLU A 219 -19.09 6.34 19.08
N ILE A 220 -20.35 5.94 18.99
CA ILE A 220 -20.92 5.32 17.80
C ILE A 220 -21.85 6.35 17.15
N TRP A 221 -21.52 6.71 15.93
CA TRP A 221 -22.27 7.65 15.11
C TRP A 221 -22.99 6.91 13.99
N LEU A 222 -24.13 7.45 13.59
CA LEU A 222 -24.97 6.93 12.53
C LEU A 222 -25.22 8.04 11.52
N THR A 223 -24.93 7.77 10.24
CA THR A 223 -25.23 8.67 9.13
C THR A 223 -26.11 7.96 8.11
N ALA A 224 -27.17 8.61 7.66
CA ALA A 224 -28.02 8.07 6.60
C ALA A 224 -27.21 7.81 5.33
N ALA A 225 -27.51 6.73 4.60
CA ALA A 225 -26.80 6.39 3.36
C ALA A 225 -26.97 7.48 2.28
N ASP A 226 -28.10 8.19 2.29
CA ASP A 226 -28.38 9.36 1.45
C ASP A 226 -27.87 10.69 2.06
N ARG A 227 -27.22 10.63 3.24
CA ARG A 227 -26.65 11.76 3.99
C ARG A 227 -27.69 12.76 4.49
N SER A 228 -28.96 12.38 4.56
CA SER A 228 -30.05 13.23 5.06
C SER A 228 -29.94 13.56 6.54
N PHE A 229 -29.31 12.70 7.34
CA PHE A 229 -29.04 12.95 8.76
C PHE A 229 -27.72 12.32 9.23
N THR A 230 -27.20 12.88 10.31
CA THR A 230 -26.09 12.32 11.10
C THR A 230 -26.38 12.54 12.58
N GLN A 231 -26.23 11.51 13.40
CA GLN A 231 -26.44 11.58 14.85
C GLN A 231 -25.52 10.62 15.62
N LYS A 232 -25.17 10.97 16.86
CA LYS A 232 -24.59 10.03 17.82
C LYS A 232 -25.69 9.13 18.36
N ILE A 233 -25.50 7.82 18.31
CA ILE A 233 -26.48 6.84 18.83
C ILE A 233 -26.00 6.15 20.12
N TRP A 234 -24.68 6.12 20.37
CA TRP A 234 -24.13 5.49 21.56
C TRP A 234 -22.76 6.08 21.94
N GLU A 235 -22.35 5.92 23.19
CA GLU A 235 -21.00 6.26 23.66
C GLU A 235 -20.53 5.38 24.80
N HIS A 236 -19.22 5.26 24.94
CA HIS A 236 -18.58 4.53 26.03
C HIS A 236 -17.33 5.29 26.50
N ASN A 237 -17.04 5.23 27.80
CA ASN A 237 -15.89 5.91 28.43
C ASN A 237 -14.57 5.13 28.29
N ALA A 238 -14.59 4.03 27.57
CA ALA A 238 -13.44 3.20 27.23
C ALA A 238 -13.51 2.83 25.75
N GLU A 239 -12.41 2.32 25.21
CA GLU A 239 -12.25 2.18 23.76
C GLU A 239 -13.14 1.06 23.24
N ILE A 240 -14.10 1.40 22.39
CA ILE A 240 -14.81 0.40 21.60
C ILE A 240 -13.90 0.04 20.42
N ARG A 241 -13.47 -1.23 20.36
CA ARG A 241 -12.56 -1.70 19.31
C ARG A 241 -13.29 -1.96 18.01
N TYR A 242 -14.39 -2.72 18.09
CA TYR A 242 -15.23 -3.10 16.96
C TYR A 242 -16.67 -3.34 17.45
N PHE A 243 -17.61 -3.35 16.50
CA PHE A 243 -18.98 -3.74 16.71
C PHE A 243 -19.53 -4.61 15.56
N SER A 244 -20.66 -5.26 15.80
CA SER A 244 -21.42 -6.04 14.83
C SER A 244 -22.91 -5.91 15.12
N TRP A 245 -23.75 -5.94 14.09
CA TRP A 245 -25.20 -5.98 14.24
C TRP A 245 -25.65 -7.41 14.56
N ASP A 246 -26.59 -7.57 15.49
CA ASP A 246 -27.30 -8.82 15.68
C ASP A 246 -28.40 -8.93 14.63
N GLU A 247 -28.13 -9.69 13.55
CA GLU A 247 -29.06 -9.88 12.43
C GLU A 247 -30.34 -10.65 12.82
N THR A 248 -30.42 -11.21 14.04
CA THR A 248 -31.61 -11.91 14.51
C THR A 248 -32.74 -10.95 14.93
N VAL A 249 -32.43 -9.67 15.14
CA VAL A 249 -33.42 -8.63 15.43
C VAL A 249 -33.87 -8.00 14.11
N PRO A 250 -35.13 -8.19 13.68
CA PRO A 250 -35.64 -7.54 12.48
C PRO A 250 -35.57 -6.03 12.62
N ALA A 251 -35.13 -5.32 11.58
CA ALA A 251 -35.02 -3.85 11.60
C ALA A 251 -36.36 -3.13 11.89
N SER A 252 -37.51 -3.80 11.67
CA SER A 252 -38.83 -3.29 12.05
C SER A 252 -39.04 -3.19 13.56
N ASP A 253 -38.35 -4.05 14.31
CA ASP A 253 -38.53 -4.24 15.75
C ASP A 253 -37.46 -3.46 16.53
N GLY A 254 -36.49 -2.87 15.83
CA GLY A 254 -35.37 -2.13 16.40
C GLY A 254 -34.03 -2.64 15.88
N TYR A 255 -32.97 -2.31 16.59
CA TYR A 255 -31.61 -2.72 16.24
C TYR A 255 -30.84 -3.13 17.49
N ARG A 256 -30.16 -4.27 17.46
CA ARG A 256 -29.20 -4.63 18.50
C ARG A 256 -27.78 -4.56 17.95
N LEU A 257 -26.93 -3.80 18.63
CA LEU A 257 -25.52 -3.64 18.32
C LEU A 257 -24.70 -4.30 19.43
N VAL A 258 -23.88 -5.27 19.05
CA VAL A 258 -22.92 -5.95 19.94
C VAL A 258 -21.55 -5.31 19.73
N TYR A 259 -20.84 -4.97 20.79
CA TYR A 259 -19.56 -4.28 20.73
C TYR A 259 -18.55 -4.83 21.73
N ALA A 260 -17.26 -4.72 21.37
CA ALA A 260 -16.15 -5.14 22.21
C ALA A 260 -15.41 -3.93 22.78
N VAL A 261 -15.33 -3.85 24.10
CA VAL A 261 -14.70 -2.78 24.86
C VAL A 261 -13.32 -3.24 25.36
N GLN A 262 -12.29 -2.48 25.04
CA GLN A 262 -10.92 -2.74 25.51
C GLN A 262 -10.74 -2.23 26.93
N GLN A 263 -10.28 -3.11 27.81
CA GLN A 263 -9.80 -2.78 29.15
C GLN A 263 -8.30 -3.11 29.27
N PRO A 264 -7.60 -2.60 30.31
CA PRO A 264 -6.16 -2.84 30.48
C PRO A 264 -5.79 -4.32 30.63
N ASP A 265 -6.65 -5.10 31.29
CA ASP A 265 -6.40 -6.48 31.72
C ASP A 265 -7.49 -7.47 31.28
N HIS A 266 -8.48 -7.04 30.49
CA HIS A 266 -9.48 -7.90 29.87
C HIS A 266 -10.10 -7.26 28.63
N LEU A 267 -10.90 -8.04 27.91
CA LEU A 267 -11.76 -7.58 26.82
C LEU A 267 -13.21 -7.90 27.18
N GLN A 268 -14.09 -6.91 27.12
CA GLN A 268 -15.49 -7.04 27.52
C GLN A 268 -16.42 -7.00 26.29
N PHE A 269 -17.41 -7.90 26.24
CA PHE A 269 -18.46 -7.88 25.22
C PHE A 269 -19.77 -7.40 25.80
N GLU A 270 -20.37 -6.42 25.13
CA GLU A 270 -21.62 -5.78 25.52
C GLU A 270 -22.56 -5.66 24.33
N SER A 271 -23.83 -5.38 24.60
CA SER A 271 -24.78 -4.97 23.60
C SER A 271 -25.65 -3.81 24.05
N VAL A 272 -26.16 -3.09 23.06
CA VAL A 272 -27.19 -2.06 23.23
C VAL A 272 -28.33 -2.37 22.26
N LEU A 273 -29.56 -2.34 22.79
CA LEU A 273 -30.78 -2.46 22.03
C LEU A 273 -31.35 -1.07 21.79
N PHE A 274 -31.70 -0.79 20.55
CA PHE A 274 -32.34 0.44 20.12
C PHE A 274 -33.72 0.16 19.55
N ASP A 275 -34.62 1.13 19.67
CA ASP A 275 -35.86 1.16 18.91
C ASP A 275 -35.60 1.48 17.42
N SER A 276 -36.68 1.54 16.63
CA SER A 276 -36.61 1.88 15.19
C SER A 276 -36.11 3.30 14.88
N HIS A 277 -36.02 4.18 15.88
CA HIS A 277 -35.52 5.55 15.78
C HIS A 277 -34.13 5.71 16.42
N PHE A 278 -33.45 4.60 16.71
CA PHE A 278 -32.13 4.56 17.36
C PHE A 278 -32.11 5.16 18.78
N GLN A 279 -33.24 5.17 19.48
CA GLN A 279 -33.27 5.49 20.91
C GLN A 279 -32.92 4.24 21.73
N VAL A 280 -32.09 4.42 22.75
CA VAL A 280 -31.62 3.32 23.61
C VAL A 280 -32.79 2.77 24.43
N GLU A 281 -33.08 1.48 24.27
CA GLU A 281 -34.05 0.76 25.08
C GLU A 281 -33.38 0.04 26.25
N SER A 282 -32.25 -0.62 26.00
CA SER A 282 -31.50 -1.33 27.05
C SER A 282 -30.04 -1.56 26.67
N ARG A 283 -29.21 -1.81 27.70
CA ARG A 283 -27.80 -2.22 27.56
C ARG A 283 -27.57 -3.48 28.38
N GLN A 284 -26.75 -4.38 27.86
CA GLN A 284 -26.36 -5.61 28.55
C GLN A 284 -24.85 -5.86 28.43
N VAL A 285 -24.21 -6.25 29.54
CA VAL A 285 -22.86 -6.82 29.55
C VAL A 285 -23.01 -8.35 29.46
N HIS A 286 -22.26 -9.00 28.58
CA HIS A 286 -22.40 -10.43 28.31
C HIS A 286 -21.30 -11.26 28.98
N PHE A 287 -20.03 -10.97 28.70
CA PHE A 287 -18.89 -11.68 29.26
C PHE A 287 -17.58 -10.92 29.08
N ASP A 288 -16.56 -11.34 29.83
CA ASP A 288 -15.19 -10.84 29.76
C ASP A 288 -14.23 -11.96 29.36
N LEU A 289 -13.19 -11.59 28.59
CA LEU A 289 -12.02 -12.43 28.34
C LEU A 289 -10.81 -11.83 29.06
N ALA A 290 -10.40 -12.47 30.14
CA ALA A 290 -9.28 -12.02 30.97
C ALA A 290 -7.93 -12.06 30.22
N GLY A 291 -7.04 -11.15 30.60
CA GLY A 291 -5.69 -11.03 30.07
C GLY A 291 -5.50 -9.80 29.19
N LYS A 292 -4.24 -9.57 28.78
CA LYS A 292 -3.93 -8.52 27.80
C LYS A 292 -4.33 -8.99 26.40
N ILE A 293 -5.57 -8.70 26.03
CA ILE A 293 -6.17 -9.14 24.77
C ILE A 293 -6.06 -8.05 23.70
N GLY A 294 -5.55 -8.40 22.52
CA GLY A 294 -5.75 -7.61 21.30
C GLY A 294 -6.78 -8.28 20.40
N ILE A 295 -7.90 -7.61 20.11
CA ILE A 295 -8.97 -8.20 19.29
C ILE A 295 -8.86 -7.79 17.81
N SER A 296 -9.35 -8.65 16.91
CA SER A 296 -9.71 -8.34 15.53
C SER A 296 -11.22 -8.07 15.39
N THR A 297 -11.71 -7.80 14.18
CA THR A 297 -13.15 -7.74 13.90
C THR A 297 -13.80 -9.06 14.25
N PHE A 298 -15.06 -9.01 14.67
CA PHE A 298 -15.84 -10.18 15.02
C PHE A 298 -17.16 -10.19 14.27
N VAL A 299 -17.84 -11.34 14.31
CA VAL A 299 -19.16 -11.54 13.71
C VAL A 299 -20.11 -12.13 14.74
N THR A 300 -21.37 -11.78 14.61
CA THR A 300 -22.49 -12.24 15.45
C THR A 300 -23.32 -13.23 14.65
N LEU A 301 -23.64 -14.38 15.24
CA LEU A 301 -24.46 -15.42 14.62
C LEU A 301 -25.10 -16.28 15.71
N ASP A 302 -26.42 -16.47 15.65
CA ASP A 302 -27.19 -17.33 16.55
C ASP A 302 -26.88 -17.13 18.05
N GLN A 303 -27.00 -15.89 18.55
CA GLN A 303 -26.65 -15.50 19.93
C GLN A 303 -25.18 -15.74 20.33
N ASN A 304 -24.30 -16.02 19.38
CA ASN A 304 -22.86 -16.18 19.62
C ASN A 304 -22.09 -15.05 18.97
N VAL A 305 -20.96 -14.72 19.56
CA VAL A 305 -19.92 -13.90 18.95
C VAL A 305 -18.74 -14.78 18.61
N TYR A 306 -18.31 -14.72 17.36
CA TYR A 306 -17.11 -15.36 16.87
C TYR A 306 -16.06 -14.29 16.63
N PHE A 307 -14.92 -14.41 17.30
CA PHE A 307 -13.90 -13.36 17.27
C PHE A 307 -12.49 -13.93 17.27
N LEU A 308 -11.59 -13.26 16.56
CA LEU A 308 -10.17 -13.55 16.62
C LEU A 308 -9.50 -12.62 17.63
N ALA A 309 -8.79 -13.20 18.58
CA ALA A 309 -8.08 -12.48 19.63
C ALA A 309 -6.65 -12.97 19.78
N LYS A 310 -5.73 -12.01 19.92
CA LYS A 310 -4.34 -12.23 20.29
C LYS A 310 -4.25 -12.25 21.81
N HIS A 311 -4.16 -13.45 22.37
CA HIS A 311 -4.00 -13.69 23.80
C HIS A 311 -2.60 -14.26 24.05
N GLU A 312 -1.80 -13.57 24.87
CA GLU A 312 -0.39 -13.93 25.15
C GLU A 312 0.40 -14.14 23.84
N ALA A 313 0.26 -13.16 22.94
CA ALA A 313 0.88 -13.13 21.62
C ALA A 313 0.49 -14.23 20.61
N VAL A 314 -0.46 -15.10 20.95
CA VAL A 314 -0.99 -16.15 20.07
C VAL A 314 -2.39 -15.75 19.56
N ASN A 315 -2.59 -15.75 18.24
CA ASN A 315 -3.89 -15.47 17.63
C ASN A 315 -4.78 -16.72 17.68
N ARG A 316 -5.88 -16.67 18.42
CA ARG A 316 -6.88 -17.75 18.50
C ARG A 316 -8.25 -17.25 18.07
N ILE A 317 -9.07 -18.15 17.56
CA ILE A 317 -10.49 -17.89 17.29
C ILE A 317 -11.30 -18.42 18.47
N TYR A 318 -12.19 -17.58 18.98
CA TYR A 318 -13.05 -17.85 20.11
C TYR A 318 -14.52 -17.84 19.68
N ARG A 319 -15.33 -18.58 20.42
CA ARG A 319 -16.79 -18.41 20.49
C ARG A 319 -17.14 -17.91 21.88
N GLY A 320 -17.96 -16.87 21.95
CA GLY A 320 -18.59 -16.41 23.18
C GLY A 320 -20.11 -16.42 23.05
N ASP A 321 -20.79 -17.06 24.00
CA ASP A 321 -22.24 -17.13 24.05
C ASP A 321 -22.80 -15.89 24.76
N LEU A 322 -23.63 -15.11 24.06
CA LEU A 322 -24.21 -13.87 24.58
C LEU A 322 -25.24 -14.12 25.70
N SER A 323 -25.86 -15.31 25.74
CA SER A 323 -26.87 -15.65 26.72
C SER A 323 -26.27 -16.22 28.02
N THR A 324 -25.26 -17.09 27.88
CA THR A 324 -24.65 -17.78 29.03
C THR A 324 -23.35 -17.14 29.52
N GLY A 325 -22.75 -16.27 28.71
CA GLY A 325 -21.45 -15.66 28.98
C GLY A 325 -20.26 -16.62 28.86
N LYS A 326 -20.49 -17.86 28.41
CA LYS A 326 -19.44 -18.86 28.28
C LYS A 326 -18.58 -18.58 27.05
N THR A 327 -17.26 -18.73 27.21
CA THR A 327 -16.29 -18.60 26.12
C THR A 327 -15.52 -19.90 25.91
N GLU A 328 -15.18 -20.19 24.65
CA GLU A 328 -14.35 -21.33 24.28
C GLU A 328 -13.42 -20.98 23.11
N VAL A 329 -12.31 -21.72 23.00
CA VAL A 329 -11.39 -21.62 21.86
C VAL A 329 -11.85 -22.61 20.78
N LEU A 330 -12.16 -22.09 19.59
CA LEU A 330 -12.51 -22.90 18.43
C LEU A 330 -11.30 -23.32 17.60
N LEU A 331 -10.32 -22.41 17.45
CA LEU A 331 -9.15 -22.64 16.61
C LEU A 331 -7.92 -21.98 17.22
N SER A 332 -6.84 -22.75 17.29
CA SER A 332 -5.49 -22.27 17.63
C SER A 332 -4.60 -22.29 16.38
N PRO A 333 -3.58 -21.41 16.29
CA PRO A 333 -2.71 -21.37 15.15
C PRO A 333 -1.85 -22.64 15.11
N THR A 334 -1.47 -23.04 13.91
CA THR A 334 -0.53 -24.12 13.66
C THR A 334 0.66 -23.57 12.86
N GLU A 335 1.75 -24.33 12.75
CA GLU A 335 2.83 -23.96 11.83
C GLU A 335 2.36 -23.81 10.38
N GLN A 336 1.32 -24.54 9.98
CA GLN A 336 0.78 -24.54 8.62
C GLN A 336 -0.22 -23.41 8.37
N PHE A 337 -0.80 -22.83 9.41
CA PHE A 337 -1.84 -21.83 9.29
C PHE A 337 -1.97 -20.97 10.54
N ASN A 338 -1.74 -19.66 10.39
CA ASN A 338 -1.88 -18.67 11.44
C ASN A 338 -2.99 -17.66 11.07
N PRO A 339 -4.16 -17.69 11.73
CA PRO A 339 -5.29 -16.85 11.39
C PRO A 339 -5.05 -15.39 11.79
N TYR A 340 -5.58 -14.45 11.00
CA TYR A 340 -5.53 -13.02 11.34
C TYR A 340 -6.81 -12.24 10.99
N ARG A 341 -7.76 -12.84 10.26
CA ARG A 341 -9.11 -12.30 10.02
C ARG A 341 -10.15 -13.41 9.92
N ILE A 342 -11.39 -13.05 10.19
CA ILE A 342 -12.56 -13.92 10.03
C ILE A 342 -13.68 -13.18 9.31
N ALA A 343 -14.55 -13.93 8.65
CA ALA A 343 -15.81 -13.48 8.08
C ALA A 343 -16.86 -14.60 8.25
N LEU A 344 -18.15 -14.23 8.12
CA LEU A 344 -19.21 -15.21 7.96
C LEU A 344 -19.02 -16.00 6.66
N SER A 345 -19.63 -17.17 6.58
CA SER A 345 -19.73 -17.95 5.35
C SER A 345 -21.17 -17.95 4.86
N ALA A 346 -21.37 -18.20 3.56
CA ALA A 346 -22.69 -18.29 2.91
C ALA A 346 -23.69 -19.18 3.66
N ASP A 347 -23.21 -20.30 4.21
CA ASP A 347 -24.03 -21.30 4.86
C ASP A 347 -24.50 -20.92 6.28
N LYS A 348 -23.96 -19.82 6.85
CA LYS A 348 -24.16 -19.42 8.26
C LYS A 348 -23.96 -20.57 9.27
N HIS A 349 -23.19 -21.60 8.90
CA HIS A 349 -22.83 -22.76 9.71
C HIS A 349 -21.32 -23.00 9.73
N SER A 350 -20.58 -22.18 8.98
CA SER A 350 -19.14 -22.18 8.91
C SER A 350 -18.59 -20.77 9.10
N LEU A 351 -17.36 -20.67 9.60
CA LEU A 351 -16.57 -19.44 9.57
C LEU A 351 -15.58 -19.47 8.42
N THR A 352 -15.44 -18.34 7.74
CA THR A 352 -14.35 -18.14 6.79
C THR A 352 -13.20 -17.48 7.52
N VAL A 353 -12.02 -18.06 7.41
CA VAL A 353 -10.81 -17.64 8.13
C VAL A 353 -9.72 -17.34 7.13
N LEU A 354 -9.23 -16.11 7.18
CA LEU A 354 -8.06 -15.67 6.42
C LEU A 354 -6.84 -15.76 7.33
N GLY A 355 -5.80 -16.45 6.88
CA GLY A 355 -4.59 -16.71 7.64
C GLY A 355 -3.35 -16.86 6.78
N PHE A 356 -2.18 -16.84 7.39
CA PHE A 356 -0.91 -17.07 6.71
C PHE A 356 -0.53 -18.54 6.74
N ASP A 357 -0.02 -19.05 5.63
CA ASP A 357 0.62 -20.35 5.56
C ASP A 357 2.11 -20.28 6.01
N ARG A 358 2.86 -21.37 5.80
CA ARG A 358 4.30 -21.44 6.12
C ARG A 358 5.16 -20.47 5.29
N GLN A 359 4.72 -20.16 4.06
CA GLN A 359 5.41 -19.27 3.14
C GLN A 359 4.95 -17.80 3.29
N ARG A 360 4.05 -17.52 4.24
CA ARG A 360 3.39 -16.22 4.45
C ARG A 360 2.47 -15.80 3.29
N HIS A 361 1.96 -16.76 2.55
CA HIS A 361 0.84 -16.54 1.65
C HIS A 361 -0.45 -16.45 2.47
N SER A 362 -1.30 -15.50 2.08
CA SER A 362 -2.64 -15.32 2.58
C SER A 362 -3.54 -16.40 1.98
N ILE A 363 -4.01 -17.31 2.81
CA ILE A 363 -4.91 -18.41 2.43
C ILE A 363 -6.26 -18.26 3.12
N ILE A 364 -7.33 -18.50 2.38
CA ILE A 364 -8.70 -18.53 2.89
C ILE A 364 -9.06 -19.98 3.18
N LYS A 365 -9.51 -20.24 4.42
CA LYS A 365 -10.09 -21.53 4.81
C LYS A 365 -11.55 -21.36 5.24
N ARG A 366 -12.38 -22.35 4.92
CA ARG A 366 -13.71 -22.51 5.53
C ARG A 366 -13.58 -23.45 6.71
N PHE A 367 -14.17 -23.11 7.84
CA PHE A 367 -14.16 -23.90 9.07
C PHE A 367 -15.59 -24.18 9.51
N SER A 368 -15.98 -25.45 9.51
CA SER A 368 -17.30 -25.91 9.95
C SER A 368 -17.44 -25.72 11.46
N LEU A 369 -18.50 -25.03 11.90
CA LEU A 369 -18.79 -24.82 13.32
C LEU A 369 -19.36 -26.09 13.99
N LYS A 370 -19.74 -27.10 13.21
CA LYS A 370 -20.37 -28.33 13.72
C LYS A 370 -19.35 -29.41 14.08
N ASP A 371 -18.38 -29.67 13.20
CA ASP A 371 -17.40 -30.76 13.34
C ASP A 371 -15.94 -30.29 13.36
N GLY A 372 -15.71 -28.97 13.26
CA GLY A 372 -14.37 -28.36 13.34
C GLY A 372 -13.47 -28.68 12.14
N LYS A 373 -14.01 -29.28 11.07
CA LYS A 373 -13.22 -29.53 9.85
C LYS A 373 -12.99 -28.24 9.10
N SER A 374 -11.85 -28.18 8.40
CA SER A 374 -11.54 -27.06 7.52
C SER A 374 -11.11 -27.51 6.13
N GLU A 375 -11.43 -26.66 5.14
CA GLU A 375 -11.02 -26.80 3.75
C GLU A 375 -10.41 -25.48 3.25
N VAL A 376 -9.50 -25.57 2.28
CA VAL A 376 -8.92 -24.39 1.62
C VAL A 376 -9.86 -23.94 0.51
N ILE A 377 -10.27 -22.67 0.56
CA ILE A 377 -11.12 -22.04 -0.45
C ILE A 377 -10.24 -21.42 -1.55
N ALA A 378 -9.21 -20.66 -1.14
CA ALA A 378 -8.34 -19.93 -2.07
C ALA A 378 -6.94 -19.69 -1.48
N ASP A 379 -5.93 -19.62 -2.35
CA ASP A 379 -4.61 -19.05 -2.08
C ASP A 379 -4.53 -17.70 -2.80
N LEU A 380 -4.39 -16.63 -2.02
CA LEU A 380 -4.37 -15.26 -2.52
C LEU A 380 -2.95 -14.74 -2.77
N GLY A 381 -1.92 -15.56 -2.51
CA GLY A 381 -0.54 -15.12 -2.52
C GLY A 381 -0.24 -14.13 -1.40
N PRO A 382 0.72 -13.21 -1.56
CA PRO A 382 1.15 -12.36 -0.47
C PRO A 382 0.21 -11.14 -0.23
N ASN A 383 0.05 -10.76 1.04
CA ASN A 383 -0.42 -9.42 1.49
C ASN A 383 -1.91 -9.10 1.40
N TRP A 384 -2.78 -9.97 1.92
CA TRP A 384 -4.20 -9.64 2.11
C TRP A 384 -4.52 -9.29 3.56
N TYR A 385 -5.42 -8.32 3.79
CA TYR A 385 -5.69 -7.80 5.14
C TYR A 385 -7.16 -7.84 5.54
N PHE A 386 -8.07 -7.81 4.57
CA PHE A 386 -9.50 -7.74 4.83
C PHE A 386 -10.25 -8.75 3.98
N ILE A 387 -11.25 -9.36 4.61
CA ILE A 387 -12.21 -10.26 4.00
C ILE A 387 -13.58 -9.97 4.63
N ASN A 388 -14.61 -9.88 3.81
CA ASN A 388 -15.99 -9.73 4.25
C ASN A 388 -16.90 -10.50 3.30
N TYR A 389 -17.77 -11.35 3.84
CA TYR A 389 -18.79 -12.02 3.04
C TYR A 389 -19.93 -11.06 2.75
N VAL A 390 -20.45 -11.12 1.52
CA VAL A 390 -21.48 -10.21 1.01
C VAL A 390 -22.62 -11.04 0.43
N ASP A 391 -23.71 -11.19 1.19
CA ASP A 391 -24.89 -11.97 0.80
C ASP A 391 -25.44 -11.54 -0.58
N ALA A 392 -25.58 -10.22 -0.81
CA ALA A 392 -26.16 -9.67 -2.03
C ALA A 392 -25.37 -9.99 -3.31
N LEU A 393 -24.07 -10.23 -3.18
CA LEU A 393 -23.18 -10.54 -4.30
C LEU A 393 -22.79 -12.02 -4.34
N ASN A 394 -23.15 -12.78 -3.31
CA ASN A 394 -22.86 -14.19 -3.15
C ASN A 394 -21.35 -14.49 -3.23
N GLY A 395 -20.57 -13.85 -2.37
CA GLY A 395 -19.12 -14.03 -2.35
C GLY A 395 -18.41 -13.13 -1.35
N TYR A 396 -17.09 -13.04 -1.47
CA TYR A 396 -16.26 -12.29 -0.53
C TYR A 396 -15.65 -11.07 -1.17
N LEU A 397 -15.82 -9.92 -0.51
CA LEU A 397 -15.02 -8.73 -0.75
C LEU A 397 -13.69 -8.87 -0.03
N LEU A 398 -12.60 -8.68 -0.77
CA LEU A 398 -11.23 -8.77 -0.32
C LEU A 398 -10.52 -7.45 -0.53
N SER A 399 -9.57 -7.15 0.35
CA SER A 399 -8.64 -6.03 0.14
C SER A 399 -7.25 -6.30 0.69
N ASP A 400 -6.25 -5.89 -0.09
CA ASP A 400 -4.84 -5.77 0.30
C ASP A 400 -4.53 -4.40 0.94
N GLY A 401 -5.56 -3.59 1.22
CA GLY A 401 -5.41 -2.23 1.75
C GLY A 401 -5.29 -1.14 0.69
N LYS A 402 -5.26 -1.49 -0.62
CA LYS A 402 -5.28 -0.51 -1.73
C LYS A 402 -6.22 -0.93 -2.84
N HIS A 403 -6.13 -2.19 -3.24
CA HIS A 403 -6.96 -2.84 -4.23
C HIS A 403 -8.17 -3.51 -3.57
N LEU A 404 -9.23 -3.66 -4.36
CA LEU A 404 -10.42 -4.41 -4.01
C LEU A 404 -10.56 -5.57 -4.99
N GLN A 405 -10.80 -6.75 -4.46
CA GLN A 405 -11.10 -7.94 -5.26
C GLN A 405 -12.36 -8.63 -4.73
N PHE A 406 -13.06 -9.31 -5.62
CA PHE A 406 -14.21 -10.13 -5.30
C PHE A 406 -13.88 -11.60 -5.56
N LEU A 407 -14.08 -12.44 -4.56
CA LEU A 407 -14.02 -13.90 -4.69
C LEU A 407 -15.44 -14.43 -4.80
N ASP A 408 -15.79 -14.94 -5.98
CA ASP A 408 -17.12 -15.52 -6.21
C ASP A 408 -17.26 -16.94 -5.66
N GLU A 409 -18.46 -17.52 -5.71
CA GLU A 409 -18.74 -18.89 -5.23
C GLU A 409 -17.95 -19.99 -5.97
N SER A 410 -17.45 -19.69 -7.17
CA SER A 410 -16.61 -20.61 -7.95
C SER A 410 -15.13 -20.48 -7.57
N ASN A 411 -14.84 -19.77 -6.47
CA ASN A 411 -13.52 -19.44 -5.97
C ASN A 411 -12.65 -18.72 -7.00
N GLN A 412 -13.27 -17.93 -7.89
CA GLN A 412 -12.54 -17.10 -8.85
C GLN A 412 -12.41 -15.67 -8.34
N LEU A 413 -11.17 -15.14 -8.40
CA LEU A 413 -10.88 -13.76 -8.06
C LEU A 413 -11.17 -12.83 -9.24
N LYS A 414 -11.85 -11.74 -8.95
CA LYS A 414 -12.21 -10.69 -9.90
C LYS A 414 -11.78 -9.33 -9.35
N ASP A 415 -11.03 -8.58 -10.14
CA ASP A 415 -10.66 -7.22 -9.76
C ASP A 415 -11.89 -6.31 -9.75
N ILE A 416 -12.02 -5.53 -8.68
CA ILE A 416 -12.93 -4.38 -8.61
C ILE A 416 -12.08 -3.16 -8.92
N ALA A 417 -12.27 -2.58 -10.12
CA ALA A 417 -11.49 -1.44 -10.57
C ALA A 417 -11.67 -0.24 -9.64
N PHE A 418 -10.65 0.05 -8.84
CA PHE A 418 -10.66 1.10 -7.82
C PHE A 418 -9.23 1.65 -7.68
N GLU A 419 -9.06 2.97 -7.84
CA GLU A 419 -7.78 3.64 -7.59
C GLU A 419 -7.83 4.39 -6.27
N ASN A 420 -6.98 4.00 -5.33
CA ASN A 420 -6.80 4.68 -4.04
C ASN A 420 -5.34 4.61 -3.62
N TYR A 421 -4.85 5.72 -3.07
CA TYR A 421 -3.45 5.88 -2.65
C TYR A 421 -3.28 5.80 -1.14
N ASP A 422 -4.38 6.01 -0.41
CA ASP A 422 -4.42 5.93 1.04
C ASP A 422 -4.74 4.49 1.46
N PHE A 423 -4.38 4.10 2.68
CA PHE A 423 -4.66 2.74 3.11
C PHE A 423 -6.16 2.59 3.42
N LEU A 424 -6.78 1.58 2.83
CA LEU A 424 -8.18 1.24 3.01
C LEU A 424 -8.32 0.20 4.12
N HIS A 425 -9.04 0.55 5.18
CA HIS A 425 -9.36 -0.35 6.29
C HIS A 425 -10.82 -0.76 6.27
N PHE A 426 -11.07 -2.04 6.55
CA PHE A 426 -12.40 -2.59 6.84
C PHE A 426 -13.47 -2.26 5.78
N PRO A 427 -13.24 -2.60 4.50
CA PRO A 427 -14.29 -2.48 3.50
C PRO A 427 -15.49 -3.35 3.88
N SER A 428 -16.69 -2.81 3.70
CA SER A 428 -17.96 -3.51 3.92
C SER A 428 -18.93 -3.11 2.83
N VAL A 429 -19.72 -4.06 2.32
CA VAL A 429 -20.81 -3.79 1.37
C VAL A 429 -22.12 -3.71 2.13
N SER A 430 -23.03 -2.85 1.67
CA SER A 430 -24.40 -2.78 2.18
C SER A 430 -25.14 -4.11 1.92
N PRO A 431 -26.07 -4.53 2.79
CA PRO A 431 -26.92 -5.69 2.54
C PRO A 431 -27.67 -5.64 1.20
N SER A 432 -27.93 -4.44 0.65
CA SER A 432 -28.52 -4.26 -0.68
C SER A 432 -27.58 -4.51 -1.87
N GLY A 433 -26.26 -4.62 -1.63
CA GLY A 433 -25.22 -4.76 -2.66
C GLY A 433 -24.85 -3.48 -3.42
N LYS A 434 -25.51 -2.35 -3.15
CA LYS A 434 -25.38 -1.11 -3.94
C LYS A 434 -24.31 -0.14 -3.46
N LEU A 435 -23.98 -0.18 -2.18
CA LEU A 435 -22.99 0.71 -1.57
C LEU A 435 -21.89 -0.09 -0.90
N LEU A 436 -20.68 0.46 -0.92
CA LEU A 436 -19.52 -0.01 -0.16
C LEU A 436 -19.02 1.12 0.72
N THR A 437 -18.64 0.81 1.96
CA THR A 437 -18.02 1.75 2.89
C THR A 437 -16.65 1.23 3.32
N PHE A 438 -15.73 2.14 3.61
CA PHE A 438 -14.44 1.80 4.19
C PHE A 438 -13.87 2.97 5.00
N THR A 439 -12.91 2.68 5.87
CA THR A 439 -12.10 3.70 6.54
C THR A 439 -10.88 4.03 5.70
N GLN A 440 -10.78 5.26 5.22
CA GLN A 440 -9.60 5.76 4.52
C GLN A 440 -8.62 6.31 5.56
N THR A 441 -7.38 5.80 5.58
CA THR A 441 -6.33 6.30 6.48
C THR A 441 -5.27 7.07 5.70
N LYS A 442 -5.22 8.38 5.94
CA LYS A 442 -4.23 9.30 5.36
C LYS A 442 -3.05 9.41 6.31
N LEU A 443 -1.93 8.82 5.90
CA LEU A 443 -0.69 8.87 6.68
C LEU A 443 0.10 10.13 6.35
N GLN A 444 0.33 10.94 7.37
CA GLN A 444 1.09 12.17 7.31
C GLN A 444 2.30 12.08 8.24
N GLY A 445 3.29 12.90 7.94
CA GLY A 445 4.47 13.08 8.77
C GLY A 445 5.74 13.23 7.97
N ASN A 446 6.73 13.84 8.59
CA ASN A 446 7.98 14.25 8.02
C ASN A 446 9.13 13.66 8.80
N ALA A 447 10.25 13.56 8.11
CA ALA A 447 11.52 13.28 8.74
C ALA A 447 12.37 14.53 8.81
N TYR A 448 13.17 14.60 9.86
CA TYR A 448 14.03 15.73 10.17
C TYR A 448 15.42 15.22 10.53
N ILE A 449 16.40 16.10 10.34
CA ILE A 449 17.74 15.98 10.87
C ILE A 449 18.02 17.17 11.77
N GLN A 450 18.42 16.91 13.01
CA GLN A 450 18.89 17.92 13.95
C GLN A 450 20.39 17.75 14.14
N TRP A 451 21.17 18.70 13.62
CA TRP A 451 22.59 18.78 13.93
C TRP A 451 22.77 19.36 15.33
N TYR A 452 23.64 18.78 16.15
CA TYR A 452 23.79 19.21 17.56
C TYR A 452 24.42 20.59 17.73
N GLU A 453 25.05 21.13 16.68
CA GLU A 453 25.64 22.47 16.64
C GLU A 453 24.69 23.52 16.04
N GLN A 454 23.50 23.10 15.60
CA GLN A 454 22.48 23.99 15.05
C GLN A 454 21.28 24.02 15.99
N ASP A 455 20.59 25.16 16.07
CA ASP A 455 19.43 25.30 16.96
C ASP A 455 18.14 24.76 16.32
N GLU A 456 18.06 24.69 14.99
CA GLU A 456 16.85 24.32 14.25
C GLU A 456 17.01 22.99 13.50
N ALA A 457 15.95 22.19 13.51
CA ALA A 457 15.90 20.93 12.77
C ALA A 457 15.64 21.19 11.29
N GLN A 458 16.39 20.53 10.41
CA GLN A 458 16.18 20.58 8.98
C GLN A 458 15.23 19.46 8.53
N ARG A 459 14.18 19.83 7.80
CA ARG A 459 13.27 18.87 7.16
C ARG A 459 13.97 18.13 6.01
N LEU A 460 13.88 16.80 6.00
CA LEU A 460 14.52 15.95 4.99
C LEU A 460 13.73 15.85 3.68
N SER A 461 12.42 16.06 3.71
CA SER A 461 11.52 15.83 2.57
C SER A 461 10.39 16.87 2.52
N ASN A 462 10.19 17.52 1.37
CA ASN A 462 9.06 18.44 1.13
C ASN A 462 7.87 17.70 0.52
N SER A 463 7.31 16.75 1.27
CA SER A 463 6.19 15.89 0.87
C SER A 463 4.98 16.12 1.76
N ASN A 464 3.76 16.06 1.19
CA ASN A 464 2.49 16.01 1.93
C ASN A 464 2.06 14.56 2.24
N ARG A 465 3.01 13.64 2.24
CA ARG A 465 2.85 12.22 2.54
C ARG A 465 3.93 11.78 3.51
N HIS A 466 3.60 10.80 4.33
CA HIS A 466 4.47 10.27 5.37
C HIS A 466 5.88 9.94 4.86
N THR A 467 6.90 10.41 5.60
CA THR A 467 8.32 10.13 5.39
C THR A 467 8.93 9.72 6.73
N TRP A 468 9.52 8.52 6.81
CA TRP A 468 9.93 7.90 8.07
C TRP A 468 11.07 6.88 7.90
N LEU A 469 11.45 6.20 9.00
CA LEU A 469 12.52 5.18 9.04
C LEU A 469 13.82 5.64 8.38
N VAL A 470 14.35 6.72 8.93
CA VAL A 470 15.52 7.40 8.39
C VAL A 470 16.80 6.74 8.88
N SER A 471 17.80 6.56 8.01
CA SER A 471 19.12 6.08 8.39
C SER A 471 20.23 6.92 7.77
N LEU A 472 21.17 7.33 8.61
CA LEU A 472 22.36 8.09 8.25
C LEU A 472 23.42 7.16 7.67
N SER A 473 23.99 7.55 6.54
CA SER A 473 25.11 6.83 5.93
C SER A 473 26.35 6.90 6.83
N PRO A 474 27.23 5.88 6.84
CA PRO A 474 28.48 5.89 7.61
C PRO A 474 29.34 7.16 7.50
N SER A 475 29.36 7.85 6.37
CA SER A 475 30.11 9.09 6.17
C SER A 475 29.40 10.36 6.64
N GLY A 476 28.12 10.26 7.05
CA GLY A 476 27.27 11.41 7.35
C GLY A 476 26.89 12.26 6.13
N LYS A 477 27.23 11.86 4.91
CA LYS A 477 26.95 12.64 3.68
C LYS A 477 25.59 12.38 3.08
N TYR A 478 24.99 11.22 3.38
CA TYR A 478 23.72 10.80 2.83
C TYR A 478 22.76 10.33 3.92
N VAL A 479 21.49 10.34 3.55
CA VAL A 479 20.43 9.78 4.36
C VAL A 479 19.51 8.92 3.50
N ALA A 480 19.23 7.70 3.93
CA ALA A 480 18.22 6.83 3.34
C ALA A 480 16.93 6.94 4.15
N PHE A 481 15.77 6.95 3.51
CA PHE A 481 14.48 7.00 4.20
C PHE A 481 13.36 6.36 3.39
N VAL A 482 12.30 5.97 4.08
CA VAL A 482 11.05 5.48 3.47
C VAL A 482 10.11 6.66 3.27
N SER A 483 9.45 6.75 2.11
CA SER A 483 8.45 7.79 1.85
C SER A 483 7.30 7.27 0.99
N ASN A 484 6.08 7.71 1.32
CA ASN A 484 4.86 7.44 0.56
C ASN A 484 4.53 8.54 -0.47
N ARG A 485 5.49 9.42 -0.80
CA ARG A 485 5.27 10.57 -1.68
C ARG A 485 4.73 10.25 -3.07
N ASN A 486 4.95 9.03 -3.56
CA ASN A 486 4.39 8.53 -4.82
C ASN A 486 3.20 7.56 -4.63
N GLY A 487 2.54 7.61 -3.45
CA GLY A 487 1.33 6.82 -3.14
C GLY A 487 1.58 5.49 -2.44
N TYR A 488 2.83 5.03 -2.32
CA TYR A 488 3.19 3.80 -1.63
C TYR A 488 4.64 3.85 -1.12
N ALA A 489 5.00 2.94 -0.21
CA ALA A 489 6.28 2.98 0.47
C ALA A 489 7.42 2.73 -0.52
N GLN A 490 8.34 3.67 -0.61
CA GLN A 490 9.53 3.59 -1.46
C GLN A 490 10.74 4.05 -0.66
N ILE A 491 11.94 3.65 -1.09
CA ILE A 491 13.18 4.07 -0.44
C ILE A 491 13.89 5.09 -1.32
N PHE A 492 14.23 6.20 -0.70
CA PHE A 492 14.99 7.28 -1.31
C PHE A 492 16.31 7.46 -0.57
N VAL A 493 17.29 7.98 -1.28
CA VAL A 493 18.54 8.49 -0.69
C VAL A 493 18.63 9.98 -0.99
N LYS A 494 19.07 10.77 -0.02
CA LYS A 494 19.32 12.21 -0.16
C LYS A 494 20.76 12.56 0.23
N ALA A 495 21.42 13.38 -0.58
CA ALA A 495 22.68 14.01 -0.23
C ALA A 495 22.40 15.19 0.71
N LEU A 496 23.07 15.21 1.86
CA LEU A 496 22.93 16.27 2.86
C LEU A 496 23.72 17.53 2.51
N THR A 497 24.67 17.44 1.56
CA THR A 497 25.51 18.56 1.12
C THR A 497 24.80 19.52 0.17
N ASP A 498 24.07 18.99 -0.82
CA ASP A 498 23.41 19.77 -1.88
C ASP A 498 21.92 19.49 -2.02
N GLY A 499 21.38 18.56 -1.22
CA GLY A 499 19.96 18.23 -1.20
C GLY A 499 19.46 17.36 -2.36
N ARG A 500 20.34 16.86 -3.25
CA ARG A 500 19.93 15.95 -4.33
C ARG A 500 19.32 14.67 -3.76
N GLU A 501 18.28 14.16 -4.42
CA GLU A 501 17.56 12.97 -4.01
C GLU A 501 17.48 11.95 -5.15
N TRP A 502 17.54 10.66 -4.80
CA TRP A 502 17.45 9.51 -5.70
C TRP A 502 16.40 8.53 -5.21
N LEU A 503 15.56 8.03 -6.13
CA LEU A 503 14.71 6.87 -5.87
C LEU A 503 15.56 5.61 -5.97
N VAL A 504 15.78 4.92 -4.84
CA VAL A 504 16.67 3.76 -4.75
C VAL A 504 15.90 2.45 -4.82
N TYR A 505 14.70 2.40 -4.24
CA TYR A 505 13.80 1.25 -4.36
C TYR A 505 12.40 1.72 -4.77
N ALA A 506 12.02 1.37 -6.00
CA ALA A 506 10.77 1.81 -6.60
C ALA A 506 9.53 1.06 -6.11
N ASN A 507 9.69 -0.07 -5.39
CA ASN A 507 8.62 -0.92 -4.86
C ASN A 507 7.45 -1.14 -5.84
N GLN A 508 7.74 -1.60 -7.06
CA GLN A 508 6.74 -1.69 -8.14
C GLN A 508 5.53 -2.58 -7.80
N GLN A 509 5.74 -3.57 -6.93
CA GLN A 509 4.70 -4.47 -6.42
C GLN A 509 3.92 -3.88 -5.21
N GLN A 510 4.23 -2.64 -4.82
CA GLN A 510 3.51 -1.86 -3.80
C GLN A 510 3.37 -2.52 -2.43
N HIS A 511 4.39 -3.25 -2.00
CA HIS A 511 4.40 -3.84 -0.66
C HIS A 511 4.28 -2.77 0.41
N LEU A 512 3.49 -3.06 1.44
CA LEU A 512 3.12 -2.06 2.43
C LEU A 512 4.19 -1.86 3.51
N ALA A 513 4.79 -2.95 3.99
CA ALA A 513 5.75 -2.87 5.08
C ALA A 513 7.19 -2.94 4.55
N LEU A 514 7.91 -1.83 4.69
CA LEU A 514 9.36 -1.75 4.56
C LEU A 514 9.98 -1.54 5.94
N SER A 515 11.07 -2.22 6.25
CA SER A 515 11.87 -1.91 7.43
C SER A 515 12.81 -0.73 7.17
N GLN A 516 13.43 -0.23 8.25
CA GLN A 516 14.49 0.76 8.14
C GLN A 516 15.61 0.26 7.20
N PRO A 517 16.06 1.07 6.23
CA PRO A 517 17.23 0.76 5.42
C PRO A 517 18.49 0.78 6.30
N VAL A 518 19.38 -0.19 6.08
CA VAL A 518 20.67 -0.29 6.77
C VAL A 518 21.78 -0.22 5.74
N TRP A 519 22.67 0.76 5.91
CA TRP A 519 23.84 0.98 5.07
C TRP A 519 24.96 -0.03 5.31
N ASN A 520 25.59 -0.52 4.25
CA ASN A 520 26.89 -1.17 4.38
C ASN A 520 27.99 -0.12 4.62
N GLU A 521 29.13 -0.58 5.13
CA GLU A 521 30.25 0.28 5.55
C GLU A 521 30.79 1.17 4.42
N ASN A 522 30.81 0.63 3.19
CA ASN A 522 31.35 1.34 2.02
C ASN A 522 30.33 2.23 1.30
N GLU A 523 29.08 2.33 1.80
CA GLU A 523 28.01 3.12 1.17
C GLU A 523 27.77 2.71 -0.29
N THR A 524 27.66 1.42 -0.55
CA THR A 524 27.35 0.88 -1.88
C THR A 524 26.14 -0.04 -1.88
N LYS A 525 25.63 -0.41 -0.71
CA LYS A 525 24.45 -1.28 -0.56
C LYS A 525 23.58 -0.82 0.59
N LEU A 526 22.27 -0.97 0.40
CA LEU A 526 21.26 -0.91 1.45
C LEU A 526 20.65 -2.31 1.65
N ALA A 527 20.38 -2.68 2.90
CA ALA A 527 19.56 -3.84 3.24
C ALA A 527 18.31 -3.38 3.98
N PHE A 528 17.16 -3.96 3.65
CA PHE A 528 15.90 -3.77 4.37
C PHE A 528 15.05 -5.03 4.24
N ALA A 529 13.96 -5.10 5.00
CA ALA A 529 12.96 -6.14 4.88
C ALA A 529 11.70 -5.59 4.20
N ARG A 530 11.22 -6.30 3.19
CA ARG A 530 9.96 -6.08 2.50
C ARG A 530 8.97 -7.15 2.96
N ASN A 531 7.97 -6.76 3.74
CA ASN A 531 7.05 -7.69 4.44
C ASN A 531 7.80 -8.79 5.21
N GLY A 532 8.94 -8.43 5.78
CA GLY A 532 9.80 -9.33 6.54
C GLY A 532 10.69 -10.25 5.69
N LEU A 533 10.78 -10.06 4.37
CA LEU A 533 11.71 -10.75 3.47
C LEU A 533 12.89 -9.84 3.14
N LEU A 534 14.13 -10.35 3.19
CA LEU A 534 15.32 -9.57 2.87
C LEU A 534 15.28 -9.04 1.44
N THR A 535 15.54 -7.74 1.30
CA THR A 535 15.82 -7.08 0.03
C THR A 535 17.11 -6.28 0.18
N THR A 536 18.03 -6.44 -0.77
CA THR A 536 19.24 -5.61 -0.87
C THR A 536 19.22 -4.82 -2.16
N VAL A 537 19.75 -3.60 -2.12
CA VAL A 537 19.84 -2.73 -3.27
C VAL A 537 21.26 -2.22 -3.40
N GLU A 538 21.85 -2.40 -4.57
CA GLU A 538 23.12 -1.75 -4.92
C GLU A 538 22.87 -0.28 -5.21
N TRP A 539 23.63 0.58 -4.52
CA TRP A 539 23.49 2.02 -4.57
C TRP A 539 24.74 2.72 -5.07
N GLN A 540 24.54 3.51 -6.11
CA GLN A 540 25.48 4.50 -6.64
C GLN A 540 24.67 5.68 -7.21
N GLN A 541 25.26 6.88 -7.25
CA GLN A 541 24.56 8.11 -7.64
C GLN A 541 24.04 8.12 -9.09
N ASN A 542 24.70 7.39 -10.01
CA ASN A 542 24.50 7.55 -11.46
C ASN A 542 24.16 6.24 -12.19
N SER A 543 23.84 5.15 -11.47
CA SER A 543 23.57 3.85 -12.10
C SER A 543 22.18 3.32 -11.75
N HIS A 544 21.69 2.40 -12.59
CA HIS A 544 20.52 1.61 -12.27
C HIS A 544 20.81 0.78 -11.02
N GLN A 545 19.88 0.86 -10.06
CA GLN A 545 20.00 0.18 -8.79
C GLN A 545 19.65 -1.30 -8.99
N ALA A 546 20.61 -2.19 -8.77
CA ALA A 546 20.34 -3.63 -8.82
C ALA A 546 19.63 -4.05 -7.53
N VAL A 547 18.45 -4.66 -7.66
CA VAL A 547 17.63 -5.15 -6.53
C VAL A 547 17.76 -6.66 -6.45
N ASN A 548 18.10 -7.18 -5.27
CA ASN A 548 18.15 -8.60 -4.99
C ASN A 548 17.17 -8.93 -3.87
N GLU A 549 16.25 -9.86 -4.15
CA GLU A 549 15.20 -10.29 -3.24
C GLU A 549 15.44 -11.73 -2.80
N SER A 550 15.45 -11.96 -1.49
CA SER A 550 15.66 -13.27 -0.89
C SER A 550 14.41 -13.73 -0.15
N GLN A 551 14.23 -15.05 -0.04
CA GLN A 551 13.18 -15.68 0.76
C GLN A 551 13.50 -15.70 2.27
N LEU A 552 14.63 -15.11 2.66
CA LEU A 552 15.07 -15.06 4.04
C LEU A 552 14.16 -14.15 4.88
N VAL A 553 13.54 -14.76 5.88
CA VAL A 553 12.60 -14.08 6.78
C VAL A 553 13.32 -13.46 7.99
N GLY A 554 13.21 -12.14 8.13
CA GLY A 554 13.73 -11.36 9.25
C GLY A 554 13.84 -9.88 8.89
N THR A 555 14.25 -9.07 9.87
CA THR A 555 14.58 -7.65 9.68
C THR A 555 16.09 -7.48 9.77
N PRO A 556 16.78 -6.96 8.73
CA PRO A 556 18.20 -6.67 8.82
C PRO A 556 18.45 -5.51 9.78
N THR A 557 19.49 -5.62 10.61
CA THR A 557 19.82 -4.60 11.63
C THR A 557 21.23 -4.04 11.50
N GLN A 558 22.16 -4.78 10.89
CA GLN A 558 23.56 -4.38 10.80
C GLN A 558 24.26 -5.12 9.65
N TRP A 559 25.13 -4.42 8.89
CA TRP A 559 26.11 -5.06 8.02
C TRP A 559 27.38 -5.41 8.78
N LEU A 560 27.96 -6.56 8.47
CA LEU A 560 29.17 -7.11 9.08
C LEU A 560 30.23 -7.37 8.01
N ASP A 561 31.49 -7.49 8.44
CA ASP A 561 32.65 -7.84 7.61
C ASP A 561 32.73 -7.05 6.30
N LYS A 562 32.68 -5.72 6.40
CA LYS A 562 32.73 -4.80 5.25
C LYS A 562 31.62 -5.05 4.20
N GLY A 563 30.49 -5.60 4.64
CA GLY A 563 29.34 -5.86 3.79
C GLY A 563 29.23 -7.30 3.27
N ALA A 564 30.05 -8.24 3.76
CA ALA A 564 29.94 -9.65 3.35
C ALA A 564 28.79 -10.39 4.04
N ARG A 565 28.35 -9.92 5.22
CA ARG A 565 27.30 -10.56 6.02
C ARG A 565 26.33 -9.53 6.60
N ILE A 566 25.12 -9.97 6.91
CA ILE A 566 24.06 -9.15 7.51
C ILE A 566 23.57 -9.82 8.79
N LEU A 567 23.42 -9.05 9.86
CA LEU A 567 22.75 -9.45 11.09
C LEU A 567 21.24 -9.23 10.96
N PHE A 568 20.46 -10.23 11.36
CA PHE A 568 19.00 -10.20 11.35
C PHE A 568 18.41 -10.33 12.74
N GLU A 569 17.25 -9.70 12.92
CA GLU A 569 16.31 -10.02 13.98
C GLU A 569 15.05 -10.68 13.42
N ARG A 570 14.55 -11.71 14.12
CA ARG A 570 13.24 -12.31 13.86
C ARG A 570 12.49 -12.44 15.18
N LYS A 571 11.56 -11.51 15.39
CA LYS A 571 10.73 -11.44 16.59
C LYS A 571 9.69 -12.57 16.59
N SER A 572 9.55 -13.24 17.73
CA SER A 572 8.42 -14.10 18.07
C SER A 572 7.62 -13.44 19.21
N ALA A 573 6.71 -14.20 19.83
CA ALA A 573 5.89 -13.73 20.94
C ALA A 573 6.71 -13.19 22.12
N ASP A 574 7.65 -14.00 22.62
CA ASP A 574 8.35 -13.76 23.89
C ASP A 574 9.88 -13.67 23.75
N GLU A 575 10.39 -13.89 22.54
CA GLU A 575 11.81 -13.91 22.26
C GLU A 575 12.13 -13.36 20.86
N THR A 576 13.40 -13.07 20.62
CA THR A 576 13.92 -12.67 19.32
C THR A 576 15.04 -13.62 18.93
N LEU A 577 14.89 -14.25 17.78
CA LEU A 577 15.97 -15.00 17.14
C LEU A 577 16.85 -14.03 16.36
N TRP A 578 18.14 -14.06 16.65
CA TRP A 578 19.19 -13.34 15.95
C TRP A 578 20.04 -14.31 15.16
N PHE A 579 20.42 -13.94 13.95
CA PHE A 579 21.29 -14.76 13.11
C PHE A 579 22.02 -13.93 12.09
N GLU A 580 23.14 -14.46 11.61
CA GLU A 580 23.96 -13.83 10.58
C GLU A 580 23.74 -14.57 9.26
N TYR A 581 23.73 -13.81 8.16
CA TYR A 581 23.50 -14.36 6.83
C TYR A 581 24.52 -13.82 5.84
N ALA A 582 25.08 -14.74 5.05
CA ALA A 582 25.84 -14.45 3.85
C ALA A 582 25.02 -14.90 2.65
N GLU A 583 25.07 -14.15 1.55
CA GLU A 583 24.33 -14.48 0.35
C GLU A 583 24.66 -15.89 -0.17
N GLY A 584 23.64 -16.68 -0.48
CA GLY A 584 23.79 -18.06 -0.95
C GLY A 584 24.14 -19.09 0.14
N HIS A 585 24.12 -18.73 1.42
CA HIS A 585 24.43 -19.63 2.54
C HIS A 585 23.30 -19.71 3.56
N ASP A 586 23.23 -20.82 4.29
CA ASP A 586 22.29 -20.96 5.40
C ASP A 586 22.61 -19.96 6.53
N PRO A 587 21.59 -19.50 7.28
CA PRO A 587 21.82 -18.65 8.45
C PRO A 587 22.74 -19.31 9.48
N ILE A 588 23.76 -18.57 9.90
CA ILE A 588 24.78 -18.99 10.88
C ILE A 588 24.68 -18.18 12.18
N HIS A 589 25.43 -18.59 13.21
CA HIS A 589 25.54 -17.89 14.49
C HIS A 589 24.18 -17.51 15.14
N LYS A 590 23.23 -18.45 15.10
CA LYS A 590 21.88 -18.29 15.65
C LYS A 590 21.90 -18.14 17.17
N ARG A 591 21.21 -17.12 17.70
CA ARG A 591 21.09 -16.82 19.13
C ARG A 591 19.68 -16.36 19.45
N THR A 592 19.13 -16.80 20.57
CA THR A 592 17.81 -16.39 21.00
C THR A 592 17.92 -15.53 22.26
N LEU A 593 17.30 -14.35 22.22
CA LEU A 593 17.27 -13.42 23.35
C LEU A 593 15.82 -13.18 23.77
N LYS A 594 15.53 -13.33 25.07
CA LYS A 594 14.23 -12.93 25.64
C LYS A 594 14.07 -11.41 25.64
N GLN A 595 15.16 -10.68 25.88
CA GLN A 595 15.19 -9.22 25.94
C GLN A 595 16.51 -8.69 25.38
N GLY A 596 16.46 -7.46 24.89
CA GLY A 596 17.62 -6.74 24.35
C GLY A 596 17.84 -6.95 22.86
N ARG A 597 18.77 -6.17 22.30
CA ARG A 597 19.16 -6.17 20.90
C ARG A 597 20.63 -6.54 20.77
N LEU A 598 20.94 -7.34 19.76
CA LEU A 598 22.29 -7.83 19.51
C LEU A 598 23.05 -6.85 18.62
N VAL A 599 24.27 -6.52 19.03
CA VAL A 599 25.23 -5.77 18.21
C VAL A 599 26.46 -6.65 18.02
N VAL A 600 26.86 -6.89 16.77
CA VAL A 600 28.02 -7.75 16.46
C VAL A 600 29.19 -6.88 16.00
N THR A 601 30.40 -7.21 16.48
CA THR A 601 31.63 -6.49 16.20
C THR A 601 32.74 -7.47 15.85
N SER A 602 33.87 -6.97 15.35
CA SER A 602 35.06 -7.79 15.11
C SER A 602 35.65 -8.41 16.38
N ALA A 603 35.40 -7.79 17.55
CA ALA A 603 35.90 -8.23 18.85
C ALA A 603 34.92 -9.14 19.64
N GLY A 604 33.70 -9.34 19.13
CA GLY A 604 32.67 -10.14 19.80
C GLY A 604 31.26 -9.59 19.56
N HIS A 605 30.45 -9.55 20.61
CA HIS A 605 29.11 -8.98 20.53
C HIS A 605 28.67 -8.36 21.86
N PHE A 606 27.70 -7.45 21.76
CA PHE A 606 27.01 -6.83 22.89
C PHE A 606 25.53 -7.15 22.85
N VAL A 607 24.92 -7.23 24.03
CA VAL A 607 23.47 -7.23 24.21
C VAL A 607 23.07 -5.91 24.86
N VAL A 608 22.27 -5.12 24.15
CA VAL A 608 21.78 -3.82 24.61
C VAL A 608 20.33 -3.97 25.04
N THR A 609 20.05 -3.85 26.34
CA THR A 609 18.69 -3.77 26.89
C THR A 609 18.29 -2.32 27.12
N LYS A 610 17.07 -2.07 27.61
CA LYS A 610 16.66 -0.70 27.99
C LYS A 610 17.50 -0.12 29.13
N ARG A 611 18.20 -0.95 29.90
CA ARG A 611 18.89 -0.55 31.13
C ARG A 611 20.39 -0.85 31.10
N GLU A 612 20.85 -1.77 30.28
CA GLU A 612 22.23 -2.25 30.35
C GLU A 612 22.82 -2.54 28.98
N VAL A 613 24.14 -2.42 28.89
CA VAL A 613 24.95 -3.04 27.84
C VAL A 613 25.76 -4.16 28.46
N GLN A 614 25.62 -5.36 27.92
CA GLN A 614 26.32 -6.55 28.37
C GLN A 614 27.22 -7.07 27.26
N LYS A 615 28.39 -7.59 27.61
CA LYS A 615 29.22 -8.40 26.70
C LYS A 615 28.57 -9.75 26.45
N GLY A 616 29.02 -10.45 25.40
CA GLY A 616 28.50 -11.78 25.06
C GLY A 616 28.62 -12.86 26.14
N ASN A 617 29.44 -12.65 27.17
CA ASN A 617 29.53 -13.52 28.36
C ASN A 617 28.52 -13.13 29.47
N GLY A 618 27.62 -12.17 29.23
CA GLY A 618 26.65 -11.67 30.21
C GLY A 618 27.19 -10.59 31.16
N GLN A 619 28.47 -10.23 31.08
CA GLN A 619 29.03 -9.19 31.95
C GLN A 619 28.50 -7.81 31.55
N ALA A 620 27.78 -7.15 32.47
CA ALA A 620 27.38 -5.76 32.32
C ALA A 620 28.61 -4.85 32.29
N ILE A 621 28.71 -4.02 31.25
CA ILE A 621 29.78 -3.02 31.06
C ILE A 621 29.27 -1.59 31.15
N PHE A 622 27.96 -1.42 31.10
CA PHE A 622 27.27 -0.16 31.32
C PHE A 622 25.87 -0.44 31.84
N SER A 623 25.44 0.36 32.82
CA SER A 623 24.06 0.38 33.30
C SER A 623 23.57 1.83 33.31
N ALA A 624 22.42 2.08 32.70
CA ALA A 624 21.79 3.38 32.70
C ALA A 624 21.41 3.77 34.15
N PRO A 625 21.65 5.03 34.57
CA PRO A 625 21.25 5.53 35.88
C PRO A 625 19.77 5.31 36.20
N GLU A 626 19.39 5.36 37.47
CA GLU A 626 17.99 5.25 37.91
C GLU A 626 17.09 6.24 37.13
N HIS A 627 15.92 5.79 36.66
CA HIS A 627 14.98 6.54 35.80
C HIS A 627 15.44 6.91 34.38
N GLN A 628 16.63 6.49 33.92
CA GLN A 628 17.06 6.66 32.52
C GLN A 628 16.82 5.39 31.68
N GLN A 629 16.63 5.52 30.36
CA GLN A 629 16.49 4.37 29.47
C GLN A 629 17.34 4.52 28.21
N ILE A 630 17.98 3.45 27.78
CA ILE A 630 18.64 3.40 26.47
C ILE A 630 17.54 3.35 25.40
N LEU A 631 17.40 4.43 24.63
CA LEU A 631 16.39 4.56 23.56
C LEU A 631 16.87 3.92 22.26
N ALA A 632 18.12 4.21 21.90
CA ALA A 632 18.70 3.77 20.64
C ALA A 632 20.20 3.48 20.82
N HIS A 633 20.73 2.66 19.93
CA HIS A 633 22.15 2.33 19.89
C HIS A 633 22.61 2.14 18.44
N LYS A 634 23.90 2.37 18.20
CA LYS A 634 24.52 2.18 16.89
C LYS A 634 25.96 1.77 17.04
N TRP A 635 26.40 0.81 16.22
CA TRP A 635 27.82 0.54 16.04
C TRP A 635 28.38 1.45 14.95
N HIS A 636 29.28 2.35 15.31
CA HIS A 636 29.86 3.32 14.38
C HIS A 636 31.28 3.70 14.79
N GLN A 637 32.18 3.87 13.83
CA GLN A 637 33.60 4.24 14.04
C GLN A 637 34.29 3.42 15.15
N ASN A 638 34.10 2.09 15.13
CA ASN A 638 34.68 1.17 16.10
C ASN A 638 34.30 1.49 17.56
N ALA A 639 33.08 1.98 17.78
CA ALA A 639 32.51 2.23 19.10
C ALA A 639 31.01 1.94 19.12
N LEU A 640 30.49 1.62 20.31
CA LEU A 640 29.06 1.51 20.55
C LEU A 640 28.54 2.85 21.06
N TRP A 641 27.71 3.49 20.25
CA TRP A 641 27.03 4.73 20.59
C TRP A 641 25.66 4.44 21.18
N LEU A 642 25.31 5.16 22.24
CA LEU A 642 24.04 5.05 22.94
C LEU A 642 23.37 6.41 23.02
N LEU A 643 22.08 6.44 22.72
CA LEU A 643 21.20 7.56 23.01
C LEU A 643 20.34 7.19 24.21
N ILE A 644 20.48 7.94 25.30
CA ILE A 644 19.86 7.63 26.59
C ILE A 644 18.90 8.75 26.97
N GLU A 645 17.66 8.39 27.28
CA GLU A 645 16.64 9.30 27.79
C GLU A 645 16.88 9.65 29.25
N GLN A 646 16.79 10.94 29.57
CA GLN A 646 16.80 11.49 30.91
C GLN A 646 15.57 12.40 31.10
N GLY A 647 14.47 11.83 31.59
CA GLY A 647 13.20 12.54 31.70
C GLY A 647 12.58 12.83 30.32
N GLU A 648 11.53 13.66 30.28
CA GLU A 648 10.73 13.85 29.06
C GLU A 648 11.38 14.73 27.98
N SER A 649 12.49 15.42 28.28
CA SER A 649 12.99 16.50 27.41
C SER A 649 14.48 16.49 27.14
N VAL A 650 15.24 15.52 27.67
CA VAL A 650 16.71 15.54 27.59
C VAL A 650 17.26 14.17 27.23
N TYR A 651 18.15 14.12 26.24
CA TYR A 651 18.91 12.94 25.87
C TYR A 651 20.41 13.09 26.14
N HIS A 652 21.05 12.00 26.53
CA HIS A 652 22.49 11.87 26.64
C HIS A 652 23.03 11.01 25.50
N LEU A 653 24.00 11.56 24.77
CA LEU A 653 24.79 10.82 23.80
C LEU A 653 26.03 10.26 24.49
N ARG A 654 26.16 8.94 24.53
CA ARG A 654 27.30 8.24 25.13
C ARG A 654 28.00 7.37 24.11
N GLN A 655 29.31 7.21 24.30
CA GLN A 655 30.14 6.30 23.53
C GLN A 655 30.79 5.28 24.45
N ILE A 656 30.79 4.01 24.05
CA ILE A 656 31.47 2.90 24.70
C ILE A 656 32.53 2.35 23.75
N SER A 657 33.75 2.14 24.24
CA SER A 657 34.86 1.62 23.42
C SER A 657 34.54 0.23 22.84
N ALA A 658 35.20 -0.13 21.73
CA ALA A 658 35.01 -1.43 21.09
C ALA A 658 35.20 -2.63 22.02
N GLU A 659 36.11 -2.52 22.98
CA GLU A 659 36.41 -3.56 23.96
C GLU A 659 35.48 -3.52 25.17
N GLY A 660 34.55 -2.54 25.22
CA GLY A 660 33.65 -2.30 26.35
C GLY A 660 34.39 -1.95 27.63
N LYS A 661 35.54 -1.25 27.54
CA LYS A 661 36.39 -0.91 28.69
C LYS A 661 36.14 0.48 29.23
N THR A 662 35.81 1.44 28.35
CA THR A 662 35.55 2.83 28.74
C THR A 662 34.18 3.28 28.22
N SER A 663 33.53 4.16 28.99
CA SER A 663 32.27 4.82 28.64
C SER A 663 32.41 6.30 28.89
N HIS A 664 32.10 7.12 27.88
CA HIS A 664 32.18 8.57 27.94
C HIS A 664 30.83 9.19 27.61
N LEU A 665 30.43 10.20 28.39
CA LEU A 665 29.37 11.12 28.00
C LEU A 665 29.95 12.10 26.99
N ILE A 666 29.40 12.10 25.78
CA ILE A 666 29.84 12.96 24.69
C ILE A 666 29.09 14.29 24.75
N ARG A 667 27.75 14.23 24.90
CA ARG A 667 26.89 15.42 24.92
C ARG A 667 25.57 15.16 25.63
N THR A 668 24.96 16.24 26.11
CA THR A 668 23.55 16.30 26.52
C THR A 668 22.81 17.22 25.54
N LEU A 669 21.66 16.78 25.03
CA LEU A 669 20.88 17.48 24.02
C LEU A 669 19.38 17.46 24.36
N PRO A 670 18.59 18.44 23.90
CA PRO A 670 17.13 18.36 24.02
C PRO A 670 16.59 17.16 23.24
N ALA A 671 15.52 16.55 23.76
CA ALA A 671 14.79 15.52 23.04
C ALA A 671 14.11 16.14 21.80
N PRO A 672 14.17 15.50 20.62
CA PRO A 672 13.46 15.97 19.44
C PRO A 672 11.96 15.71 19.58
N ASP A 673 11.16 16.53 18.91
CA ASP A 673 9.69 16.40 18.84
C ASP A 673 9.25 15.27 17.90
N GLY A 674 9.71 14.04 18.15
CA GLY A 674 9.35 12.88 17.35
C GLY A 674 10.09 11.61 17.70
N THR A 675 9.89 10.56 16.89
CA THR A 675 10.53 9.26 17.13
C THR A 675 11.90 9.23 16.46
N VAL A 676 12.96 9.07 17.27
CA VAL A 676 14.33 8.90 16.77
C VAL A 676 14.43 7.62 15.93
N SER A 677 14.91 7.75 14.70
CA SER A 677 15.17 6.62 13.81
C SER A 677 16.64 6.20 13.83
N ASP A 678 17.56 7.17 13.80
CA ASP A 678 19.01 6.94 13.75
C ASP A 678 19.74 8.19 14.28
N PHE A 679 21.02 8.06 14.59
CA PHE A 679 21.86 9.15 15.12
C PHE A 679 23.35 8.85 14.89
N ASP A 680 24.17 9.89 15.00
CA ASP A 680 25.64 9.81 15.04
C ASP A 680 26.23 10.86 15.99
N GLU A 681 27.54 11.10 15.92
CA GLU A 681 28.21 12.12 16.72
C GLU A 681 27.85 13.57 16.38
N ALA A 682 27.29 13.82 15.19
CA ALA A 682 27.02 15.15 14.68
C ALA A 682 25.54 15.53 14.77
N GLY A 683 24.63 14.55 14.68
CA GLY A 683 23.20 14.81 14.75
C GLY A 683 22.32 13.59 14.99
N VAL A 684 21.03 13.86 15.10
CA VAL A 684 19.97 12.87 15.26
C VAL A 684 18.95 13.03 14.13
N VAL A 685 18.46 11.90 13.60
CA VAL A 685 17.34 11.89 12.66
C VAL A 685 16.11 11.28 13.31
N TYR A 686 14.98 11.95 13.12
CA TYR A 686 13.71 11.57 13.72
C TYR A 686 12.56 11.86 12.76
N SER A 687 11.39 11.29 13.07
CA SER A 687 10.17 11.55 12.30
C SER A 687 8.97 11.76 13.21
N ASP A 688 8.08 12.64 12.79
CA ASP A 688 6.73 12.76 13.33
C ASP A 688 5.77 11.80 12.57
N PHE A 689 4.61 11.53 13.16
CA PHE A 689 3.59 10.68 12.57
C PHE A 689 2.21 11.14 12.96
N GLU A 690 1.38 11.38 11.95
CA GLU A 690 -0.04 11.67 12.10
C GLU A 690 -0.83 10.76 11.15
N ALA A 691 -2.02 10.37 11.58
CA ALA A 691 -2.91 9.56 10.78
C ALA A 691 -4.33 10.07 10.96
N ASP A 692 -4.90 10.55 9.85
CA ASP A 692 -6.30 10.95 9.79
C ASP A 692 -7.13 9.78 9.25
N LYS A 693 -8.28 9.55 9.86
CA LYS A 693 -9.21 8.49 9.47
C LYS A 693 -10.57 9.08 9.17
N ASP A 694 -11.00 8.89 7.93
CA ASP A 694 -12.32 9.28 7.43
C ASP A 694 -13.09 8.05 6.96
N ILE A 695 -14.42 8.10 7.00
CA ILE A 695 -15.28 7.11 6.34
C ILE A 695 -15.56 7.58 4.90
N VAL A 696 -15.42 6.66 3.94
CA VAL A 696 -15.67 6.90 2.52
C VAL A 696 -16.69 5.89 2.01
N THR A 697 -17.62 6.35 1.15
CA THR A 697 -18.58 5.49 0.47
C THR A 697 -18.33 5.43 -1.03
N LEU A 698 -18.61 4.25 -1.60
CA LEU A 698 -18.59 3.95 -3.02
C LEU A 698 -19.95 3.43 -3.48
N GLU A 699 -20.36 3.80 -4.68
CA GLU A 699 -21.47 3.15 -5.39
C GLU A 699 -20.95 1.95 -6.19
N LEU A 700 -21.63 0.81 -6.04
CA LEU A 700 -21.37 -0.42 -6.78
C LEU A 700 -22.47 -0.63 -7.83
N ARG A 701 -22.05 -1.06 -9.02
CA ARG A 701 -22.92 -1.41 -10.15
C ARG A 701 -22.81 -2.86 -10.55
#